data_AF-A0A7X7MTC7-F1
#
_entry.id   AF-A0A7X7MTC7-F1
#
_cell.length_a   1.000
_cell.length_b   1.000
_cell.length_c   1.000
_cell.angle_alpha   90.00
_cell.angle_beta   90.00
_cell.angle_gamma   90.00
#
_symmetry.space_group_name_H-M   'P 1'
#
loop_
_entity.id
_entity.type
_entity.pdbx_description
1 polymer ?
#
loop_
_entity_poly.entity_id
_entity_poly.type
_entity_poly.pdbx_seq_one_letter_code
_entity_poly.pdbx_strand_id
1 'polypeptide(L)'
;MKRIVMVLAMLAAFGAMAQEPALRFGFLTDTHINADGSNLDRVQKALTLFKTNGVDLVVHGGDLCSAFYPVGYVAYSNCFETVFAGAEPVPRKIYAVGNHDTQDNLLGGTNQITAAAEALRILGAENLHTDKRTVNGYTFLVMPYALGDTGQGFLSWEEYESAVSNACEEAGAGMPVFVLEHKPPQDTVYNTASIWGYQQSKQILSKYPQVVELSGHVHGSLRNDVFFWQGAFSVVNACCLQQWFGLLDGQSDTTAKDSNGVLLVDVFADKIVIARWDVLDGTEIDPEHRWQINLPHAEATAAFNRTNLVAAEQANPPAFGEGAELAVAAVTSGSDTTGYKLTFPQVATNAMTYWIEVQRQIGGSWTPVAHSEIFSDYWKAPSERSATATYTFPTGELDVNTTYRFAVQPVGQYGAKGAAITAEVTTPSTLITPDFFVDYVQATGGQYIDTQVIGRSGTKAEIDISIAPSDIGNDRAVLDARKDGTNSRFYFFHTSDGFAAYGYGTYKRQDHFGTLKGDYRYFVESELRAGLQKLALNGQTVATQSDATAYDTGANLYLFACNYATMSTPQWPIKAKCYGLKIWQTDAYGDYQLARDFRPCVKAGVGGLYDTVSKRIFYGNKVNSYEPAALTLPADWTKWGTAVPGKPDYFVEYVESNGRQALDTGVRARTGVKAEADIRWMNYNGEQTFLGAATGTSSFYMMHYVTWLKMWVGYGATRTYFNDPGTGSTALWAPDAYNKVTVDFSAGAQSITRNGTNVWSFASEEAVDLNCTVTAFAVRRFGWPYYWSRVRCKGLKMWLDGTLVRDFRPCMKGGRPGLYDTVNDEVCFPAGEDFSGAGGPLNAEGFAGHFVDYVAATGAQYVDLGVRGRSGTKVEKANARCYSLKIWQTPTTNAGDTAYALVRDLVPCAYHDGKNVMGALFDRVTGEILLGNERLALPSPAHVVSGKPDAFVAYIESNGSQLLDTGVKAATGVKVEGEFMWLEGLAESTYLGMYSGTRMYMIHKVGTLQSESVDERRPRARLPAVRERREGRPLRFRERRNGVP
;
A
#
# COMPACT_ATOMS: atom_id res chain seq x y z
N MET A 1 1.32 -5.57 92.73
CA MET A 1 0.91 -5.81 91.33
C MET A 1 0.54 -4.55 90.55
N LYS A 2 -0.17 -3.54 91.11
CA LYS A 2 -0.51 -2.30 90.37
C LYS A 2 0.68 -1.40 89.95
N ARG A 3 1.81 -1.43 90.67
CA ARG A 3 3.02 -0.66 90.30
C ARG A 3 3.87 -1.28 89.18
N ILE A 4 3.73 -2.59 88.92
CA ILE A 4 4.50 -3.29 87.89
C ILE A 4 3.78 -3.18 86.52
N VAL A 5 2.45 -3.21 86.52
CA VAL A 5 1.64 -3.02 85.30
C VAL A 5 1.75 -1.57 84.78
N MET A 6 1.93 -0.58 85.65
CA MET A 6 2.08 0.82 85.24
C MET A 6 3.48 1.11 84.66
N VAL A 7 4.52 0.39 85.10
CA VAL A 7 5.88 0.50 84.56
C VAL A 7 6.01 -0.24 83.22
N LEU A 8 5.36 -1.40 83.05
CA LEU A 8 5.29 -2.07 81.75
C LEU A 8 4.42 -1.33 80.72
N ALA A 9 3.34 -0.66 81.14
CA ALA A 9 2.55 0.18 80.26
C ALA A 9 3.28 1.48 79.86
N MET A 10 4.11 2.05 80.75
CA MET A 10 4.99 3.16 80.38
C MET A 10 6.14 2.73 79.46
N LEU A 11 6.74 1.56 79.65
CA LEU A 11 7.77 1.04 78.73
C LEU A 11 7.21 0.66 77.34
N ALA A 12 5.96 0.18 77.28
CA ALA A 12 5.27 -0.04 76.00
C ALA A 12 4.86 1.28 75.32
N ALA A 13 4.57 2.34 76.09
CA ALA A 13 4.28 3.67 75.56
C ALA A 13 5.53 4.44 75.09
N PHE A 14 6.73 4.08 75.56
CA PHE A 14 8.00 4.60 75.02
C PHE A 14 8.44 3.91 73.72
N GLY A 15 7.84 2.78 73.34
CA GLY A 15 8.13 2.05 72.09
C GLY A 15 7.32 2.51 70.86
N ALA A 16 6.46 3.51 71.02
CA ALA A 16 5.61 4.05 69.96
C ALA A 16 5.76 5.58 69.78
N MET A 17 6.92 6.13 70.16
CA MET A 17 7.38 7.35 69.47
C MET A 17 7.82 6.90 68.07
N ALA A 18 7.35 7.58 67.03
CA ALA A 18 7.92 7.41 65.70
C ALA A 18 9.43 7.58 65.84
N GLN A 19 10.19 6.50 65.62
CA GLN A 19 11.65 6.59 65.62
C GLN A 19 12.01 7.63 64.57
N GLU A 20 12.80 8.64 64.92
CA GLU A 20 13.30 9.61 63.93
C GLU A 20 14.22 8.87 62.94
N PRO A 21 14.17 9.18 61.63
CA PRO A 21 15.08 8.58 60.67
C PRO A 21 16.52 8.96 60.99
N ALA A 22 17.46 8.02 60.78
CA ALA A 22 18.89 8.28 60.93
C ALA A 22 19.45 9.13 59.77
N LEU A 23 18.78 9.09 58.62
CA LEU A 23 19.02 9.96 57.48
C LEU A 23 17.69 10.18 56.75
N ARG A 24 17.36 11.44 56.47
CA ARG A 24 16.26 11.82 55.58
C ARG A 24 16.81 12.58 54.38
N PHE A 25 16.50 12.14 53.17
CA PHE A 25 16.90 12.88 51.97
C PHE A 25 15.76 13.06 50.97
N GLY A 26 15.76 14.20 50.30
CA GLY A 26 14.91 14.45 49.14
C GLY A 26 15.62 13.96 47.89
N PHE A 27 14.91 13.21 47.04
CA PHE A 27 15.46 12.71 45.78
C PHE A 27 14.58 13.15 44.60
N LEU A 28 15.21 13.84 43.65
CA LEU A 28 14.62 14.28 42.40
C LEU A 28 15.58 13.99 41.24
N THR A 29 15.10 14.02 40.00
CA THR A 29 15.91 13.79 38.81
C THR A 29 15.21 14.38 37.59
N ASP A 30 15.92 14.47 36.46
CA ASP A 30 15.35 14.79 35.15
C ASP A 30 14.48 16.06 35.21
N THR A 31 15.07 17.13 35.75
CA THR A 31 14.41 18.42 35.88
C THR A 31 14.38 19.18 34.56
N HIS A 32 15.29 18.84 33.63
CA HIS A 32 15.30 19.36 32.25
C HIS A 32 15.10 20.87 32.21
N ILE A 33 15.86 21.61 33.02
CA ILE A 33 15.79 23.07 33.04
C ILE A 33 16.16 23.61 31.65
N ASN A 34 15.25 24.40 31.10
CA ASN A 34 15.44 25.08 29.82
C ASN A 34 16.54 26.16 29.94
N ALA A 35 17.14 26.53 28.81
CA ALA A 35 18.19 27.56 28.76
C ALA A 35 17.76 28.91 29.36
N ASP A 36 16.46 29.23 29.37
CA ASP A 36 15.88 30.45 29.93
C ASP A 36 15.35 30.28 31.37
N GLY A 37 15.41 29.07 31.94
CA GLY A 37 14.89 28.76 33.28
C GLY A 37 13.37 28.71 33.39
N SER A 38 12.63 28.69 32.28
CA SER A 38 11.16 28.81 32.25
C SER A 38 10.40 27.75 33.06
N ASN A 39 10.99 26.58 33.32
CA ASN A 39 10.37 25.47 34.05
C ASN A 39 10.88 25.28 35.49
N LEU A 40 11.52 26.29 36.09
CA LEU A 40 12.05 26.23 37.46
C LEU A 40 10.98 26.12 38.57
N ASP A 41 9.71 26.47 38.30
CA ASP A 41 8.63 26.46 39.30
C ASP A 41 8.48 25.07 39.96
N ARG A 42 8.54 23.99 39.18
CA ARG A 42 8.45 22.62 39.72
C ARG A 42 9.64 22.30 40.63
N VAL A 43 10.85 22.72 40.25
CA VAL A 43 12.07 22.55 41.08
C VAL A 43 11.93 23.33 42.39
N GLN A 44 11.47 24.58 42.34
CA GLN A 44 11.25 25.38 43.54
C GLN A 44 10.27 24.71 44.51
N LYS A 45 9.17 24.15 43.99
CA LYS A 45 8.18 23.40 44.79
C LYS A 45 8.78 22.14 45.41
N ALA A 46 9.55 21.36 44.65
CA ALA A 46 10.27 20.19 45.16
C ALA A 46 11.22 20.54 46.31
N LEU A 47 12.07 21.56 46.12
CA LEU A 47 13.01 21.99 47.15
C LEU A 47 12.29 22.55 48.38
N THR A 48 11.15 23.24 48.20
CA THR A 48 10.33 23.76 49.30
C THR A 48 9.70 22.62 50.10
N LEU A 49 9.22 21.57 49.43
CA LEU A 49 8.74 20.35 50.06
C LEU A 49 9.84 19.70 50.91
N PHE A 50 11.05 19.58 50.37
CA PHE A 50 12.21 19.02 51.08
C PHE A 50 12.61 19.87 52.30
N LYS A 51 12.61 21.21 52.17
CA LYS A 51 12.81 22.12 53.32
C LYS A 51 11.76 21.90 54.41
N THR A 52 10.50 21.81 54.01
CA THR A 52 9.37 21.63 54.94
C THR A 52 9.47 20.31 55.72
N ASN A 53 10.05 19.28 55.11
CA ASN A 53 10.25 17.97 55.74
C ASN A 53 11.60 17.80 56.45
N GLY A 54 12.43 18.86 56.49
CA GLY A 54 13.69 18.87 57.23
C GLY A 54 14.70 17.83 56.73
N VAL A 55 14.89 17.72 55.42
CA VAL A 55 15.86 16.78 54.84
C VAL A 55 17.30 17.11 55.26
N ASP A 56 18.14 16.10 55.49
CA ASP A 56 19.59 16.24 55.71
C ASP A 56 20.35 16.47 54.41
N LEU A 57 19.80 15.98 53.29
CA LEU A 57 20.46 15.88 52.00
C LEU A 57 19.45 16.04 50.85
N VAL A 58 19.86 16.72 49.80
CA VAL A 58 19.18 16.72 48.49
C VAL A 58 20.03 15.95 47.50
N VAL A 59 19.44 14.90 46.92
CA VAL A 59 20.04 14.06 45.88
C VAL A 59 19.40 14.40 44.54
N HIS A 60 20.23 14.63 43.50
CA HIS A 60 19.75 14.82 42.12
C HIS A 60 20.31 13.74 41.20
N GLY A 61 19.45 12.99 40.51
CA GLY A 61 19.82 11.83 39.68
C GLY A 61 20.31 12.11 38.27
N GLY A 62 20.75 13.33 37.94
CA GLY A 62 21.11 13.73 36.57
C GLY A 62 19.97 14.30 35.73
N ASP A 63 20.29 14.68 34.49
CA ASP A 63 19.46 15.47 33.55
C ASP A 63 18.88 16.72 34.21
N LEU A 64 19.77 17.53 34.79
CA LEU A 64 19.40 18.78 35.45
C LEU A 64 18.92 19.82 34.45
N CYS A 65 19.56 19.90 33.28
CA CYS A 65 19.18 20.80 32.19
C CYS A 65 18.86 19.99 30.93
N SER A 66 18.03 20.54 30.04
CA SER A 66 17.66 19.85 28.78
C SER A 66 18.82 19.71 27.79
N ALA A 67 19.94 20.36 28.07
CA ALA A 67 21.23 20.25 27.41
C ALA A 67 22.29 20.84 28.34
N PHE A 68 23.56 20.86 27.94
CA PHE A 68 24.59 21.57 28.71
C PHE A 68 24.36 23.09 28.71
N TYR A 69 23.63 23.59 29.70
CA TYR A 69 23.29 25.00 29.87
C TYR A 69 23.87 25.55 31.19
N PRO A 70 25.07 26.17 31.18
CA PRO A 70 25.65 26.81 32.36
C PRO A 70 24.69 27.76 33.09
N VAL A 71 23.89 28.53 32.34
CA VAL A 71 22.87 29.43 32.89
C VAL A 71 21.73 28.70 33.60
N GLY A 72 21.34 27.50 33.12
CA GLY A 72 20.33 26.66 33.75
C GLY A 72 20.82 26.08 35.08
N TYR A 73 22.07 25.62 35.14
CA TYR A 73 22.69 25.16 36.39
C TYR A 73 22.82 26.30 37.42
N VAL A 74 23.19 27.51 36.98
CA VAL A 74 23.19 28.71 37.84
C VAL A 74 21.78 28.97 38.38
N ALA A 75 20.76 28.84 37.54
CA ALA A 75 19.38 29.08 37.96
C ALA A 75 18.87 28.04 38.97
N TYR A 76 19.21 26.75 38.79
CA TYR A 76 18.97 25.71 39.80
C TYR A 76 19.67 26.05 41.12
N SER A 77 20.96 26.37 41.06
CA SER A 77 21.77 26.70 42.23
C SER A 77 21.17 27.88 43.01
N ASN A 78 20.81 28.96 42.31
CA ASN A 78 20.15 30.12 42.91
C ASN A 78 18.78 29.78 43.51
N CYS A 79 18.02 28.90 42.86
CA CYS A 79 16.73 28.41 43.38
C CYS A 79 16.94 27.67 44.71
N PHE A 80 17.94 26.79 44.79
CA PHE A 80 18.31 26.10 46.03
C PHE A 80 18.66 27.09 47.14
N GLU A 81 19.59 28.01 46.88
CA GLU A 81 20.02 29.00 47.89
C GLU A 81 18.86 29.87 48.36
N THR A 82 17.96 30.24 47.45
CA THR A 82 16.76 31.03 47.78
C THR A 82 15.79 30.25 48.65
N VAL A 83 15.47 29.00 48.28
CA VAL A 83 14.53 28.17 49.02
C VAL A 83 15.06 27.87 50.42
N PHE A 84 16.33 27.46 50.54
CA PHE A 84 16.94 27.09 51.81
C PHE A 84 17.53 28.26 52.60
N ALA A 85 17.31 29.50 52.17
CA ALA A 85 17.66 30.68 52.94
C ALA A 85 17.11 30.60 54.38
N GLY A 86 18.00 30.74 55.35
CA GLY A 86 17.71 30.66 56.78
C GLY A 86 17.42 29.26 57.34
N ALA A 87 17.60 28.19 56.58
CA ALA A 87 17.57 26.83 57.11
C ALA A 87 18.83 26.54 57.94
N GLU A 88 18.68 25.90 59.10
CA GLU A 88 19.80 25.50 59.96
C GLU A 88 19.58 24.08 60.52
N PRO A 89 20.42 23.08 60.15
CA PRO A 89 21.44 23.17 59.11
C PRO A 89 20.81 23.29 57.70
N VAL A 90 21.56 23.88 56.76
CA VAL A 90 21.23 23.77 55.33
C VAL A 90 21.49 22.33 54.87
N PRO A 91 20.59 21.70 54.09
CA PRO A 91 20.82 20.35 53.61
C PRO A 91 22.05 20.24 52.70
N ARG A 92 22.71 19.10 52.79
CA ARG A 92 23.85 18.73 51.93
C ARG A 92 23.40 18.49 50.48
N LYS A 93 24.35 18.48 49.53
CA LYS A 93 24.08 18.36 48.08
C LYS A 93 24.89 17.23 47.43
N ILE A 94 24.22 16.21 46.88
CA ILE A 94 24.85 15.16 46.06
C ILE A 94 24.14 15.05 44.71
N TYR A 95 24.85 15.33 43.62
CA TYR A 95 24.28 15.37 42.27
C TYR A 95 25.05 14.43 41.32
N ALA A 96 24.32 13.59 40.60
CA ALA A 96 24.80 12.94 39.38
C ALA A 96 24.53 13.84 38.17
N VAL A 97 25.16 13.52 37.04
CA VAL A 97 24.92 14.15 35.74
C VAL A 97 24.33 13.12 34.78
N GLY A 98 23.46 13.56 33.89
CA GLY A 98 22.84 12.72 32.87
C GLY A 98 23.40 12.92 31.47
N ASN A 99 22.76 12.31 30.48
CA ASN A 99 23.16 12.48 29.09
C ASN A 99 22.92 13.90 28.59
N HIS A 100 21.83 14.56 28.98
CA HIS A 100 21.56 15.92 28.53
C HIS A 100 22.59 16.90 29.11
N ASP A 101 23.09 16.63 30.31
CA ASP A 101 24.12 17.47 30.94
C ASP A 101 25.50 17.33 30.27
N THR A 102 25.76 16.25 29.55
CA THR A 102 27.13 15.88 29.09
C THR A 102 27.26 15.65 27.58
N GLN A 103 26.29 15.03 26.91
CA GLN A 103 26.34 14.65 25.49
C GLN A 103 25.82 15.75 24.56
N ASP A 104 24.76 16.45 24.96
CA ASP A 104 24.14 17.53 24.18
C ASP A 104 24.85 18.88 24.39
N ASN A 105 26.17 18.89 24.28
CA ASN A 105 26.95 20.10 24.48
C ASN A 105 26.90 21.03 23.25
N LEU A 106 26.00 22.02 23.32
CA LEU A 106 25.80 23.05 22.30
C LEU A 106 26.96 24.07 22.18
N LEU A 107 27.96 24.01 23.07
CA LEU A 107 29.11 24.93 23.09
C LEU A 107 30.36 24.38 22.37
N GLY A 108 30.23 23.34 21.54
CA GLY A 108 31.20 23.04 20.48
C GLY A 108 32.61 22.66 20.94
N GLY A 109 32.76 21.53 21.66
CA GLY A 109 34.05 20.85 21.79
C GLY A 109 34.50 20.45 23.21
N THR A 110 33.70 20.72 24.26
CA THR A 110 34.01 20.21 25.61
C THR A 110 33.73 18.72 25.69
N ASN A 111 34.69 17.93 26.17
CA ASN A 111 34.46 16.52 26.43
C ASN A 111 33.45 16.33 27.59
N GLN A 112 32.79 15.17 27.61
CA GLN A 112 31.71 14.87 28.55
C GLN A 112 32.15 14.97 30.02
N ILE A 113 33.39 14.58 30.36
CA ILE A 113 33.95 14.67 31.72
C ILE A 113 34.06 16.13 32.19
N THR A 114 34.54 17.00 31.31
CA THR A 114 34.73 18.42 31.62
C THR A 114 33.37 19.12 31.75
N ALA A 115 32.40 18.77 30.90
CA ALA A 115 31.02 19.24 31.03
C ALA A 115 30.41 18.80 32.38
N ALA A 116 30.58 17.53 32.75
CA ALA A 116 30.12 17.00 34.03
C ALA A 116 30.74 17.74 35.23
N ALA A 117 32.07 17.91 35.23
CA ALA A 117 32.78 18.60 36.29
C ALA A 117 32.35 20.07 36.41
N GLU A 118 32.12 20.76 35.28
CA GLU A 118 31.68 22.15 35.27
C GLU A 118 30.24 22.31 35.76
N ALA A 119 29.32 21.42 35.35
CA ALA A 119 27.95 21.41 35.84
C ALA A 119 27.92 21.27 37.37
N LEU A 120 28.62 20.27 37.92
CA LEU A 120 28.70 20.04 39.37
C LEU A 120 29.35 21.22 40.12
N ARG A 121 30.38 21.84 39.53
CA ARG A 121 31.02 23.04 40.10
C ARG A 121 30.04 24.21 40.19
N ILE A 122 29.24 24.46 39.16
CA ILE A 122 28.24 25.55 39.14
C ILE A 122 27.12 25.28 40.15
N LEU A 123 26.67 24.04 40.26
CA LEU A 123 25.63 23.61 41.19
C LEU A 123 26.07 23.66 42.66
N GLY A 124 27.38 23.79 42.91
CA GLY A 124 27.95 23.69 44.25
C GLY A 124 27.74 22.30 44.86
N ALA A 125 27.80 21.26 44.02
CA ALA A 125 27.70 19.87 44.47
C ALA A 125 28.86 19.54 45.41
N GLU A 126 28.60 18.73 46.43
CA GLU A 126 29.70 18.30 47.30
C GLU A 126 30.58 17.26 46.62
N ASN A 127 30.03 16.47 45.70
CA ASN A 127 30.70 15.36 45.02
C ASN A 127 31.34 15.75 43.68
N LEU A 128 32.27 14.92 43.24
CA LEU A 128 32.73 14.85 41.84
C LEU A 128 31.81 13.92 41.02
N HIS A 129 31.96 13.95 39.69
CA HIS A 129 31.16 13.13 38.76
C HIS A 129 31.37 11.61 38.94
N THR A 130 32.49 11.23 39.54
CA THR A 130 32.75 9.89 40.10
C THR A 130 33.27 10.11 41.51
N ASP A 131 32.53 9.70 42.53
CA ASP A 131 32.91 10.00 43.92
C ASP A 131 32.24 9.06 44.93
N LYS A 132 32.80 9.02 46.14
CA LYS A 132 32.21 8.36 47.30
C LYS A 132 32.00 9.39 48.41
N ARG A 133 30.77 9.52 48.89
CA ARG A 133 30.41 10.45 49.98
C ARG A 133 29.71 9.75 51.11
N THR A 134 30.00 10.18 52.33
CA THR A 134 29.31 9.70 53.53
C THR A 134 28.50 10.83 54.14
N VAL A 135 27.22 10.57 54.39
CA VAL A 135 26.28 11.49 55.03
C VAL A 135 25.59 10.73 56.16
N ASN A 136 25.68 11.24 57.39
CA ASN A 136 25.12 10.62 58.60
C ASN A 136 25.46 9.11 58.74
N GLY A 137 26.66 8.71 58.31
CA GLY A 137 27.13 7.32 58.37
C GLY A 137 26.72 6.42 57.20
N TYR A 138 25.95 6.93 56.23
CA TYR A 138 25.54 6.19 55.02
C TYR A 138 26.36 6.59 53.80
N THR A 139 26.74 5.60 52.99
CA THR A 139 27.59 5.78 51.82
C THR A 139 26.77 6.00 50.55
N PHE A 140 27.12 7.04 49.80
CA PHE A 140 26.63 7.36 48.46
C PHE A 140 27.80 7.26 47.47
N LEU A 141 27.69 6.36 46.50
CA LEU A 141 28.56 6.29 45.35
C LEU A 141 27.91 7.04 44.19
N VAL A 142 28.59 8.04 43.65
CA VAL A 142 28.15 8.75 42.45
C VAL A 142 28.90 8.19 41.27
N MET A 143 28.15 7.72 40.27
CA MET A 143 28.68 7.09 39.07
C MET A 143 28.50 8.01 37.87
N PRO A 144 29.44 8.02 36.90
CA PRO A 144 29.31 8.82 35.70
C PRO A 144 28.21 8.28 34.77
N TYR A 145 27.65 9.13 33.91
CA TYR A 145 26.66 8.68 32.92
C TYR A 145 27.25 7.63 31.96
N ALA A 146 28.35 7.93 31.28
CA ALA A 146 28.98 6.97 30.37
C ALA A 146 29.85 5.99 31.16
N LEU A 147 29.53 4.68 31.10
CA LEU A 147 30.25 3.59 31.76
C LEU A 147 30.82 2.60 30.74
N GLY A 148 31.97 2.00 31.07
CA GLY A 148 32.67 1.06 30.20
C GLY A 148 33.75 1.74 29.33
N ASP A 149 34.66 0.92 28.82
CA ASP A 149 35.90 1.32 28.14
C ASP A 149 35.61 2.10 26.84
N THR A 150 35.30 3.38 27.00
CA THR A 150 34.99 4.32 25.92
C THR A 150 36.23 5.18 25.69
N GLY A 151 36.50 5.54 24.43
CA GLY A 151 37.57 6.47 24.06
C GLY A 151 37.42 7.89 24.65
N GLN A 152 36.49 8.09 25.58
CA GLN A 152 36.19 9.34 26.28
C GLN A 152 36.67 9.34 27.74
N GLY A 153 37.24 8.24 28.26
CA GLY A 153 37.99 8.23 29.53
C GLY A 153 37.14 8.09 30.80
N PHE A 154 36.03 7.36 30.73
CA PHE A 154 35.16 7.10 31.89
C PHE A 154 35.50 5.78 32.62
N LEU A 155 34.91 5.62 33.82
CA LEU A 155 35.08 4.46 34.70
C LEU A 155 34.82 3.15 33.94
N SER A 156 35.81 2.24 33.96
CA SER A 156 35.64 0.88 33.44
C SER A 156 34.70 0.07 34.33
N TRP A 157 34.14 -1.02 33.81
CA TRP A 157 33.28 -1.91 34.60
C TRP A 157 34.02 -2.62 35.75
N GLU A 158 35.35 -2.79 35.64
CA GLU A 158 36.17 -3.35 36.73
C GLU A 158 36.37 -2.32 37.86
N GLU A 159 36.63 -1.05 37.51
CA GLU A 159 36.71 0.04 38.48
C GLU A 159 35.35 0.30 39.13
N TYR A 160 34.27 0.18 38.37
CA TYR A 160 32.89 0.21 38.86
C TYR A 160 32.65 -0.85 39.93
N GLU A 161 32.91 -2.12 39.60
CA GLU A 161 32.72 -3.22 40.53
C GLU A 161 33.60 -3.06 41.78
N SER A 162 34.84 -2.60 41.61
CA SER A 162 35.75 -2.33 42.72
C SER A 162 35.22 -1.22 43.63
N ALA A 163 34.68 -0.14 43.08
CA ALA A 163 34.10 0.95 43.86
C ALA A 163 32.89 0.47 44.69
N VAL A 164 31.99 -0.32 44.07
CA VAL A 164 30.83 -0.89 44.75
C VAL A 164 31.24 -1.88 45.84
N SER A 165 32.16 -2.81 45.54
CA SER A 165 32.68 -3.79 46.51
C SER A 165 33.28 -3.10 47.73
N ASN A 166 34.21 -2.16 47.50
CA ASN A 166 34.88 -1.44 48.58
C ASN A 166 33.88 -0.67 49.45
N ALA A 167 32.88 -0.02 48.85
CA ALA A 167 31.85 0.69 49.61
C ALA A 167 30.98 -0.26 50.46
N CYS A 168 30.63 -1.43 49.93
CA CYS A 168 29.86 -2.43 50.67
C CYS A 168 30.66 -3.05 51.82
N GLU A 169 31.95 -3.34 51.59
CA GLU A 169 32.87 -3.83 52.63
C GLU A 169 33.05 -2.81 53.76
N GLU A 170 33.27 -1.54 53.41
CA GLU A 170 33.46 -0.46 54.39
C GLU A 170 32.18 -0.13 55.18
N ALA A 171 31.01 -0.14 54.53
CA ALA A 171 29.73 0.10 55.21
C ALA A 171 29.39 -1.02 56.22
N GLY A 172 29.88 -2.24 55.96
CA GLY A 172 29.59 -3.40 56.77
C GLY A 172 28.27 -4.08 56.40
N ALA A 173 28.13 -5.34 56.81
CA ALA A 173 26.99 -6.17 56.44
C ALA A 173 25.66 -5.58 56.96
N GLY A 174 24.68 -5.47 56.06
CA GLY A 174 23.33 -5.01 56.37
C GLY A 174 23.14 -3.50 56.40
N MET A 175 24.20 -2.71 56.26
CA MET A 175 24.12 -1.27 56.07
C MET A 175 23.92 -0.94 54.59
N PRO A 176 22.94 -0.09 54.23
CA PRO A 176 22.68 0.22 52.83
C PRO A 176 23.80 1.07 52.23
N VAL A 177 24.14 0.77 50.98
CA VAL A 177 25.01 1.60 50.13
C VAL A 177 24.17 2.15 48.99
N PHE A 178 24.07 3.46 48.89
CA PHE A 178 23.35 4.12 47.81
C PHE A 178 24.27 4.26 46.60
N VAL A 179 23.85 3.74 45.45
CA VAL A 179 24.56 3.89 44.18
C VAL A 179 23.73 4.78 43.29
N LEU A 180 24.23 5.98 43.01
CA LEU A 180 23.55 6.99 42.21
C LEU A 180 24.08 6.94 40.78
N GLU A 181 23.25 6.46 39.86
CA GLU A 181 23.53 6.41 38.42
C GLU A 181 22.37 7.10 37.69
N HIS A 182 22.66 7.90 36.65
CA HIS A 182 21.56 8.49 35.91
C HIS A 182 20.74 7.42 35.17
N LYS A 183 21.44 6.50 34.49
CA LYS A 183 20.83 5.41 33.72
C LYS A 183 20.70 4.15 34.58
N PRO A 184 19.47 3.61 34.77
CA PRO A 184 19.22 2.49 35.67
C PRO A 184 19.79 1.14 35.18
N PRO A 185 19.91 0.14 36.07
CA PRO A 185 20.22 -1.24 35.70
C PRO A 185 19.14 -1.87 34.79
N GLN A 186 19.56 -2.63 33.78
CA GLN A 186 18.64 -3.30 32.83
C GLN A 186 17.70 -4.30 33.54
N ASP A 187 16.50 -4.51 32.99
CA ASP A 187 15.49 -5.47 33.47
C ASP A 187 15.05 -5.27 34.94
N THR A 188 14.97 -4.02 35.40
CA THR A 188 14.54 -3.67 36.75
C THR A 188 13.23 -2.89 36.74
N VAL A 189 13.31 -1.60 36.38
CA VAL A 189 12.19 -0.65 36.34
C VAL A 189 11.65 -0.47 34.91
N TYR A 190 10.58 0.30 34.77
CA TYR A 190 9.92 0.55 33.49
C TYR A 190 10.89 0.97 32.37
N ASN A 191 10.66 0.48 31.15
CA ASN A 191 11.45 0.74 29.94
C ASN A 191 12.93 0.25 29.96
N THR A 192 13.41 -0.33 31.07
CA THR A 192 14.81 -0.76 31.19
C THR A 192 15.14 -2.09 30.53
N ALA A 193 14.21 -2.81 29.90
CA ALA A 193 14.53 -4.05 29.18
C ALA A 193 15.32 -3.81 27.88
N SER A 194 15.38 -2.56 27.42
CA SER A 194 16.00 -2.14 26.16
C SER A 194 17.33 -1.40 26.41
N ILE A 195 17.79 -0.63 25.41
CA ILE A 195 19.00 0.20 25.50
C ILE A 195 18.93 1.28 26.59
N TRP A 196 17.76 1.53 27.20
CA TRP A 196 17.57 2.49 28.30
C TRP A 196 18.09 1.99 29.66
N GLY A 197 18.56 0.73 29.77
CA GLY A 197 19.22 0.21 30.97
C GLY A 197 20.70 -0.18 30.76
N TYR A 198 21.45 -0.33 31.86
CA TYR A 198 22.81 -0.90 31.85
C TYR A 198 22.82 -2.39 32.25
N GLN A 199 23.17 -3.26 31.31
CA GLN A 199 23.26 -4.71 31.55
C GLN A 199 24.37 -5.05 32.55
N GLN A 200 25.54 -4.44 32.42
CA GLN A 200 26.69 -4.71 33.27
C GLN A 200 26.47 -4.20 34.70
N SER A 201 25.86 -3.02 34.87
CA SER A 201 25.43 -2.52 36.20
C SER A 201 24.51 -3.55 36.88
N LYS A 202 23.49 -4.06 36.16
CA LYS A 202 22.62 -5.12 36.68
C LYS A 202 23.39 -6.37 37.14
N GLN A 203 24.36 -6.83 36.35
CA GLN A 203 25.17 -8.02 36.67
C GLN A 203 26.05 -7.81 37.90
N ILE A 204 26.68 -6.64 38.02
CA ILE A 204 27.59 -6.31 39.12
C ILE A 204 26.81 -6.09 40.41
N LEU A 205 25.78 -5.23 40.38
CA LEU A 205 24.99 -4.88 41.57
C LEU A 205 24.25 -6.09 42.15
N SER A 206 23.92 -7.10 41.34
CA SER A 206 23.33 -8.36 41.82
C SER A 206 24.21 -9.16 42.79
N LYS A 207 25.50 -8.83 42.91
CA LYS A 207 26.44 -9.43 43.88
C LYS A 207 26.32 -8.79 45.28
N TYR A 208 25.66 -7.64 45.40
CA TYR A 208 25.68 -6.80 46.60
C TYR A 208 24.25 -6.46 47.09
N PRO A 209 23.63 -7.30 47.94
CA PRO A 209 22.22 -7.14 48.31
C PRO A 209 21.90 -5.88 49.11
N GLN A 210 22.89 -5.29 49.79
CA GLN A 210 22.74 -4.04 50.52
C GLN A 210 22.76 -2.79 49.63
N VAL A 211 22.94 -2.93 48.31
CA VAL A 211 22.87 -1.80 47.38
C VAL A 211 21.43 -1.34 47.19
N VAL A 212 21.24 -0.02 47.29
CA VAL A 212 20.05 0.70 46.84
C VAL A 212 20.46 1.62 45.71
N GLU A 213 20.12 1.24 44.48
CA GLU A 213 20.40 2.03 43.29
C GLU A 213 19.35 3.15 43.16
N LEU A 214 19.82 4.35 42.84
CA LEU A 214 19.03 5.57 42.68
C LEU A 214 19.24 6.13 41.27
N SER A 215 18.16 6.26 40.49
CA SER A 215 18.24 6.67 39.08
C SER A 215 17.10 7.55 38.57
N GLY A 216 17.25 8.00 37.31
CA GLY A 216 16.26 8.73 36.51
C GLY A 216 16.20 8.19 35.08
N HIS A 217 16.35 9.06 34.07
CA HIS A 217 16.56 8.73 32.65
C HIS A 217 15.38 8.12 31.88
N VAL A 218 14.71 7.11 32.44
CA VAL A 218 13.60 6.41 31.75
C VAL A 218 12.31 7.23 31.72
N HIS A 219 12.23 8.27 32.55
CA HIS A 219 11.06 9.11 32.78
C HIS A 219 9.79 8.29 33.17
N GLY A 220 8.72 8.97 33.58
CA GLY A 220 7.47 8.31 33.92
C GLY A 220 6.70 9.00 35.04
N SER A 221 5.85 8.26 35.74
CA SER A 221 5.06 8.78 36.85
C SER A 221 5.19 7.88 38.08
N LEU A 222 5.50 8.48 39.22
CA LEU A 222 5.58 7.82 40.52
C LEU A 222 4.23 7.26 41.02
N ARG A 223 3.12 7.54 40.32
CA ARG A 223 1.80 6.94 40.60
C ARG A 223 1.70 5.46 40.22
N ASN A 224 2.81 4.82 39.88
CA ASN A 224 2.90 3.42 39.51
C ASN A 224 4.16 2.80 40.13
N ASP A 225 4.04 1.56 40.60
CA ASP A 225 5.13 0.87 41.32
C ASP A 225 6.18 0.25 40.38
N VAL A 226 6.02 0.32 39.06
CA VAL A 226 7.03 -0.16 38.09
C VAL A 226 8.35 0.63 38.11
N PHE A 227 8.43 1.72 38.89
CA PHE A 227 9.64 2.52 39.12
C PHE A 227 10.37 2.14 40.41
N PHE A 228 9.89 1.12 41.12
CA PHE A 228 10.52 0.53 42.28
C PHE A 228 10.66 -0.98 42.07
N TRP A 229 11.89 -1.49 42.20
CA TRP A 229 12.19 -2.90 41.96
C TRP A 229 13.02 -3.46 43.10
N GLN A 230 12.64 -4.67 43.55
CA GLN A 230 13.39 -5.42 44.55
C GLN A 230 13.67 -6.84 44.06
N GLY A 231 14.94 -7.22 43.99
CA GLY A 231 15.36 -8.60 43.73
C GLY A 231 16.67 -8.88 44.46
N ALA A 232 17.72 -9.26 43.74
CA ALA A 232 19.05 -9.42 44.34
C ALA A 232 19.59 -8.17 45.06
N PHE A 233 19.13 -6.98 44.66
CA PHE A 233 19.35 -5.66 45.29
C PHE A 233 18.08 -4.81 45.09
N SER A 234 18.08 -3.54 45.48
CA SER A 234 16.94 -2.64 45.28
C SER A 234 17.25 -1.51 44.29
N VAL A 235 16.27 -1.13 43.47
CA VAL A 235 16.34 -0.01 42.51
C VAL A 235 15.18 0.95 42.77
N VAL A 236 15.48 2.24 42.85
CA VAL A 236 14.52 3.32 43.04
C VAL A 236 14.74 4.35 41.93
N ASN A 237 13.77 4.46 41.03
CA ASN A 237 13.79 5.46 39.98
C ASN A 237 12.87 6.63 40.34
N ALA A 238 13.39 7.86 40.33
CA ALA A 238 12.64 9.06 40.68
C ALA A 238 11.79 9.61 39.52
N CYS A 239 11.70 8.90 38.38
CA CYS A 239 11.01 9.30 37.16
C CYS A 239 11.57 10.60 36.56
N CYS A 240 10.77 11.68 36.57
CA CYS A 240 11.17 12.99 36.08
C CYS A 240 10.28 14.09 36.65
N LEU A 241 10.76 15.34 36.56
CA LEU A 241 10.00 16.53 36.92
C LEU A 241 9.51 17.30 35.68
N GLN A 242 9.29 16.57 34.59
CA GLN A 242 8.97 17.09 33.27
C GLN A 242 8.02 16.14 32.53
N GLN A 243 8.09 16.11 31.21
CA GLN A 243 7.21 15.31 30.37
C GLN A 243 7.83 13.95 30.05
N TRP A 244 6.96 12.98 29.84
CA TRP A 244 7.30 11.63 29.41
C TRP A 244 6.33 11.15 28.35
N PHE A 245 6.78 10.23 27.53
CA PHE A 245 6.02 9.70 26.42
C PHE A 245 5.57 8.26 26.71
N GLY A 246 6.48 7.41 27.18
CA GLY A 246 6.16 6.02 27.49
C GLY A 246 6.18 5.11 26.26
N LEU A 247 5.98 3.83 26.51
CA LEU A 247 6.00 2.76 25.51
C LEU A 247 4.63 2.04 25.51
N LEU A 248 4.02 1.96 24.32
CA LEU A 248 2.75 1.29 24.01
C LEU A 248 3.03 0.20 22.98
N ASP A 249 2.78 -1.05 23.31
CA ASP A 249 2.99 -2.23 22.46
C ASP A 249 4.32 -2.22 21.67
N GLY A 250 5.41 -1.95 22.40
CA GLY A 250 6.76 -1.87 21.83
C GLY A 250 7.05 -0.61 21.00
N GLN A 251 6.12 0.33 20.94
CA GLN A 251 6.23 1.61 20.23
C GLN A 251 6.25 2.79 21.19
N SER A 252 7.02 3.83 20.86
CA SER A 252 6.98 5.08 21.61
C SER A 252 5.62 5.75 21.41
N ASP A 253 4.96 6.11 22.51
CA ASP A 253 3.82 7.04 22.41
C ASP A 253 4.33 8.41 21.96
N THR A 254 3.54 9.12 21.18
CA THR A 254 3.86 10.48 20.71
C THR A 254 3.19 11.55 21.57
N THR A 255 2.32 11.15 22.50
CA THR A 255 1.61 12.06 23.39
C THR A 255 2.44 12.34 24.64
N ALA A 256 2.91 13.58 24.79
CA ALA A 256 3.58 14.01 26.01
C ALA A 256 2.62 13.98 27.21
N LYS A 257 3.09 13.45 28.34
CA LYS A 257 2.38 13.37 29.63
C LYS A 257 3.23 14.04 30.69
N ASP A 258 2.64 14.89 31.51
CA ASP A 258 3.38 15.57 32.57
C ASP A 258 3.67 14.63 33.74
N SER A 259 4.78 14.87 34.42
CA SER A 259 5.15 14.26 35.69
C SER A 259 5.68 15.34 36.63
N ASN A 260 5.24 15.26 37.87
CA ASN A 260 5.58 16.20 38.95
C ASN A 260 6.11 15.43 40.18
N GLY A 261 6.65 14.24 39.96
CA GLY A 261 7.02 13.31 41.01
C GLY A 261 8.37 13.62 41.65
N VAL A 262 8.44 13.61 42.98
CA VAL A 262 9.69 13.54 43.73
C VAL A 262 9.57 12.54 44.88
N LEU A 263 10.71 12.13 45.43
CA LEU A 263 10.78 11.16 46.51
C LEU A 263 11.30 11.80 47.79
N LEU A 264 10.71 11.44 48.92
CA LEU A 264 11.24 11.69 50.26
C LEU A 264 11.64 10.32 50.85
N VAL A 265 12.92 10.16 51.19
CA VAL A 265 13.48 8.89 51.61
C VAL A 265 13.94 8.96 53.06
N ASP A 266 13.34 8.13 53.89
CA ASP A 266 13.64 7.98 55.31
C ASP A 266 14.39 6.68 55.55
N VAL A 267 15.60 6.78 56.07
CA VAL A 267 16.46 5.64 56.40
C VAL A 267 16.45 5.43 57.91
N PHE A 268 15.90 4.30 58.34
CA PHE A 268 15.92 3.82 59.71
C PHE A 268 16.99 2.73 59.87
N ALA A 269 17.16 2.24 61.10
CA ALA A 269 18.12 1.18 61.39
C ALA A 269 17.73 -0.17 60.74
N ASP A 270 16.43 -0.44 60.59
CA ASP A 270 15.86 -1.71 60.15
C ASP A 270 15.14 -1.64 58.80
N LYS A 271 14.97 -0.45 58.21
CA LYS A 271 14.28 -0.26 56.93
C LYS A 271 14.56 1.10 56.29
N ILE A 272 14.24 1.20 55.01
CA ILE A 272 14.14 2.45 54.25
C ILE A 272 12.68 2.61 53.84
N VAL A 273 12.09 3.77 54.10
CA VAL A 273 10.72 4.12 53.69
C VAL A 273 10.80 5.25 52.68
N ILE A 274 10.14 5.08 51.54
CA ILE A 274 10.17 6.02 50.41
C ILE A 274 8.74 6.53 50.18
N ALA A 275 8.52 7.80 50.51
CA ALA A 275 7.28 8.51 50.25
C ALA A 275 7.36 9.19 48.88
N ARG A 276 6.31 9.03 48.09
CA ARG A 276 6.18 9.58 46.75
C ARG A 276 5.36 10.85 46.82
N TRP A 277 5.79 11.92 46.19
CA TRP A 277 5.11 13.22 46.28
C TRP A 277 4.84 13.80 44.90
N ASP A 278 3.66 14.38 44.75
CA ASP A 278 3.37 15.29 43.64
C ASP A 278 3.63 16.72 44.11
N VAL A 279 4.62 17.38 43.50
CA VAL A 279 5.01 18.74 43.92
C VAL A 279 4.07 19.81 43.37
N LEU A 280 3.27 19.52 42.35
CA LEU A 280 2.31 20.48 41.81
C LEU A 280 1.12 20.62 42.76
N ASP A 281 0.62 19.49 43.27
CA ASP A 281 -0.48 19.44 44.23
C ASP A 281 -0.02 19.58 45.69
N GLY A 282 1.27 19.34 45.96
CA GLY A 282 1.82 19.32 47.31
C GLY A 282 1.29 18.16 48.15
N THR A 283 0.91 17.05 47.52
CA THR A 283 0.30 15.89 48.18
C THR A 283 1.16 14.65 48.06
N GLU A 284 1.16 13.84 49.12
CA GLU A 284 1.76 12.51 49.08
C GLU A 284 0.91 11.57 48.20
N ILE A 285 1.58 10.84 47.30
CA ILE A 285 1.01 9.84 46.41
C ILE A 285 0.93 8.52 47.18
N ASP A 286 -0.30 8.06 47.39
CA ASP A 286 -0.63 6.76 48.00
C ASP A 286 0.07 6.51 49.37
N PRO A 287 -0.21 7.35 50.39
CA PRO A 287 0.47 7.31 51.69
C PRO A 287 0.28 6.01 52.47
N GLU A 288 -0.76 5.23 52.16
CA GLU A 288 -1.02 3.93 52.79
C GLU A 288 -0.13 2.81 52.21
N HIS A 289 0.45 3.02 51.03
CA HIS A 289 1.31 2.06 50.34
C HIS A 289 2.66 2.70 49.95
N ARG A 290 3.37 3.25 50.94
CA ARG A 290 4.74 3.72 50.77
C ARG A 290 5.65 2.56 50.34
N TRP A 291 6.62 2.87 49.48
CA TRP A 291 7.66 1.91 49.11
C TRP A 291 8.58 1.66 50.31
N GLN A 292 9.00 0.41 50.50
CA GLN A 292 9.84 0.04 51.63
C GLN A 292 10.89 -1.00 51.25
N ILE A 293 12.10 -0.82 51.79
CA ILE A 293 13.20 -1.80 51.75
C ILE A 293 13.50 -2.22 53.18
N ASN A 294 13.42 -3.50 53.50
CA ASN A 294 13.84 -4.00 54.82
C ASN A 294 15.37 -4.06 54.88
N LEU A 295 15.96 -3.77 56.04
CA LEU A 295 17.40 -3.83 56.28
C LEU A 295 17.72 -4.90 57.35
N PRO A 296 18.63 -5.86 57.08
CA PRO A 296 19.29 -6.10 55.80
C PRO A 296 18.29 -6.53 54.71
N HIS A 297 18.55 -6.12 53.46
CA HIS A 297 17.73 -6.51 52.31
C HIS A 297 17.83 -8.01 52.06
N ALA A 298 16.69 -8.63 51.77
CA ALA A 298 16.61 -10.03 51.38
C ALA A 298 15.53 -10.20 50.31
N GLU A 299 15.92 -10.74 49.14
CA GLU A 299 15.02 -10.94 48.01
C GLU A 299 13.78 -11.78 48.38
N ALA A 300 13.95 -12.80 49.21
CA ALA A 300 12.89 -13.73 49.59
C ALA A 300 11.73 -13.06 50.36
N THR A 301 11.95 -11.90 50.98
CA THR A 301 10.93 -11.16 51.74
C THR A 301 10.60 -9.81 51.11
N ALA A 302 11.11 -9.54 49.90
CA ALA A 302 10.89 -8.30 49.20
C ALA A 302 9.44 -8.20 48.66
N ALA A 303 8.70 -7.20 49.15
CA ALA A 303 7.31 -6.98 48.76
C ALA A 303 7.18 -6.56 47.29
N PHE A 304 8.14 -5.80 46.77
CA PHE A 304 8.17 -5.32 45.39
C PHE A 304 9.05 -6.19 44.49
N ASN A 305 9.08 -7.49 44.75
CA ASN A 305 9.63 -8.45 43.81
C ASN A 305 8.70 -8.58 42.61
N ARG A 306 9.25 -8.39 41.39
CA ARG A 306 8.48 -8.37 40.15
C ARG A 306 7.64 -9.64 39.94
N THR A 307 8.16 -10.82 40.31
CA THR A 307 7.43 -12.08 40.19
C THR A 307 6.18 -12.10 41.08
N ASN A 308 6.33 -11.62 42.31
CA ASN A 308 5.22 -11.53 43.26
C ASN A 308 4.17 -10.53 42.79
N LEU A 309 4.60 -9.38 42.28
CA LEU A 309 3.72 -8.32 41.78
C LEU A 309 2.95 -8.75 40.52
N VAL A 310 3.61 -9.41 39.57
CA VAL A 310 2.96 -10.02 38.41
C VAL A 310 1.91 -11.05 38.85
N ALA A 311 2.25 -11.94 39.78
CA ALA A 311 1.32 -12.95 40.28
C ALA A 311 0.12 -12.32 41.01
N ALA A 312 0.35 -11.27 41.82
CA ALA A 312 -0.70 -10.53 42.51
C ALA A 312 -1.64 -9.81 41.53
N GLU A 313 -1.08 -9.17 40.51
CA GLU A 313 -1.86 -8.50 39.47
C GLU A 313 -2.63 -9.49 38.59
N GLN A 314 -2.06 -10.66 38.27
CA GLN A 314 -2.77 -11.73 37.57
C GLN A 314 -3.91 -12.33 38.39
N ALA A 315 -3.77 -12.39 39.72
CA ALA A 315 -4.83 -12.85 40.61
C ALA A 315 -5.97 -11.84 40.72
N ASN A 316 -5.67 -10.53 40.63
CA ASN A 316 -6.63 -9.44 40.70
C ASN A 316 -6.37 -8.42 39.56
N PRO A 317 -6.66 -8.78 38.29
CA PRO A 317 -6.40 -7.91 37.15
C PRO A 317 -7.29 -6.66 37.22
N PRO A 318 -6.89 -5.54 36.58
CA PRO A 318 -7.76 -4.37 36.50
C PRO A 318 -9.08 -4.75 35.82
N ALA A 319 -10.18 -4.19 36.29
CA ALA A 319 -11.51 -4.55 35.83
C ALA A 319 -12.41 -3.32 35.70
N PHE A 320 -13.22 -3.29 34.64
CA PHE A 320 -14.29 -2.32 34.54
C PHE A 320 -15.35 -2.56 35.62
N GLY A 321 -16.04 -1.49 36.02
CA GLY A 321 -17.17 -1.59 36.93
C GLY A 321 -18.31 -2.43 36.35
N GLU A 322 -19.15 -2.99 37.22
CA GLU A 322 -20.34 -3.72 36.80
C GLU A 322 -21.24 -2.84 35.91
N GLY A 323 -21.71 -3.40 34.79
CA GLY A 323 -22.52 -2.66 33.81
C GLY A 323 -21.74 -1.68 32.94
N ALA A 324 -20.40 -1.72 32.94
CA ALA A 324 -19.60 -0.93 32.00
C ALA A 324 -19.90 -1.33 30.54
N GLU A 325 -20.19 -0.32 29.72
CA GLU A 325 -20.48 -0.50 28.31
C GLU A 325 -19.45 0.22 27.44
N LEU A 326 -19.16 -0.38 26.28
CA LEU A 326 -18.37 0.24 25.23
C LEU A 326 -19.33 0.92 24.23
N ALA A 327 -19.28 2.24 24.14
CA ALA A 327 -19.97 2.96 23.08
C ALA A 327 -19.04 3.10 21.87
N VAL A 328 -19.54 2.71 20.68
CA VAL A 328 -18.83 2.85 19.41
C VAL A 328 -19.67 3.69 18.47
N ALA A 329 -19.14 4.81 18.02
CA ALA A 329 -19.81 5.72 17.10
C ALA A 329 -18.95 5.96 15.86
N ALA A 330 -19.55 5.91 14.67
CA ALA A 330 -18.87 6.29 13.44
C ALA A 330 -18.45 7.78 13.51
N VAL A 331 -17.20 8.06 13.18
CA VAL A 331 -16.70 9.42 12.98
C VAL A 331 -16.81 9.72 11.50
N THR A 332 -17.59 10.73 11.15
CA THR A 332 -17.89 11.08 9.76
C THR A 332 -17.35 12.44 9.36
N SER A 333 -16.85 12.55 8.13
CA SER A 333 -16.55 13.82 7.46
C SER A 333 -17.35 13.88 6.16
N GLY A 334 -18.43 14.64 6.14
CA GLY A 334 -19.42 14.58 5.06
C GLY A 334 -20.09 13.20 5.02
N SER A 335 -20.06 12.54 3.86
CA SER A 335 -20.58 11.17 3.68
C SER A 335 -19.58 10.06 4.06
N ASP A 336 -18.33 10.40 4.34
CA ASP A 336 -17.28 9.41 4.59
C ASP A 336 -17.20 9.07 6.08
N THR A 337 -16.96 7.79 6.38
CA THR A 337 -16.62 7.30 7.73
C THR A 337 -15.10 7.19 7.86
N THR A 338 -14.51 8.11 8.62
CA THR A 338 -13.05 8.21 8.78
C THR A 338 -12.50 7.41 9.96
N GLY A 339 -13.36 7.00 10.88
CA GLY A 339 -12.98 6.25 12.08
C GLY A 339 -14.19 5.76 12.86
N TYR A 340 -13.91 5.05 13.94
CA TYR A 340 -14.87 4.73 14.99
C TYR A 340 -14.37 5.28 16.31
N LYS A 341 -15.14 6.18 16.92
CA LYS A 341 -14.87 6.69 18.25
C LYS A 341 -15.39 5.70 19.27
N LEU A 342 -14.47 5.10 20.00
CA LEU A 342 -14.70 4.29 21.19
C LEU A 342 -14.80 5.23 22.38
N THR A 343 -15.82 5.06 23.21
CA THR A 343 -16.00 5.77 24.48
C THR A 343 -16.37 4.75 25.55
N PHE A 344 -15.62 4.71 26.64
CA PHE A 344 -15.79 3.72 27.71
C PHE A 344 -15.40 4.31 29.07
N PRO A 345 -15.96 3.82 30.19
CA PRO A 345 -15.58 4.27 31.52
C PRO A 345 -14.12 3.91 31.81
N GLN A 346 -13.39 4.79 32.49
CA GLN A 346 -12.06 4.43 32.99
C GLN A 346 -12.16 3.48 34.17
N VAL A 347 -11.19 2.57 34.25
CA VAL A 347 -11.05 1.69 35.42
C VAL A 347 -10.55 2.50 36.60
N ALA A 348 -11.17 2.30 37.77
CA ALA A 348 -10.87 3.07 38.98
C ALA A 348 -9.46 2.79 39.55
N THR A 349 -8.93 1.58 39.38
CA THR A 349 -7.65 1.15 39.97
C THR A 349 -6.79 0.33 39.01
N ASN A 350 -5.48 0.60 39.03
CA ASN A 350 -4.40 -0.23 38.46
C ASN A 350 -4.37 -0.46 36.95
N ALA A 351 -5.25 0.15 36.14
CA ALA A 351 -5.09 0.14 34.69
C ALA A 351 -4.02 1.17 34.27
N MET A 352 -2.90 0.72 33.71
CA MET A 352 -1.85 1.58 33.14
C MET A 352 -2.19 1.94 31.68
N THR A 353 -2.68 0.96 30.91
CA THR A 353 -3.06 1.12 29.51
C THR A 353 -4.41 0.45 29.23
N TYR A 354 -4.97 0.71 28.04
CA TYR A 354 -6.09 -0.02 27.47
C TYR A 354 -5.66 -0.67 26.17
N TRP A 355 -5.82 -2.00 26.09
CA TRP A 355 -5.62 -2.80 24.90
C TRP A 355 -6.92 -2.85 24.10
N ILE A 356 -6.90 -2.31 22.89
CA ILE A 356 -8.05 -2.17 22.01
C ILE A 356 -7.86 -3.13 20.83
N GLU A 357 -8.67 -4.18 20.76
CA GLU A 357 -8.68 -5.10 19.62
C GLU A 357 -9.88 -4.84 18.72
N VAL A 358 -9.67 -5.01 17.42
CA VAL A 358 -10.74 -5.15 16.44
C VAL A 358 -10.74 -6.58 15.93
N GLN A 359 -11.90 -7.22 16.04
CA GLN A 359 -12.07 -8.63 15.70
C GLN A 359 -13.08 -8.76 14.55
N ARG A 360 -12.87 -9.72 13.65
CA ARG A 360 -13.84 -10.10 12.60
C ARG A 360 -14.22 -11.57 12.72
N GLN A 361 -15.38 -11.95 12.23
CA GLN A 361 -15.76 -13.37 12.17
C GLN A 361 -14.98 -14.12 11.08
N ILE A 362 -14.25 -15.16 11.49
CA ILE A 362 -13.57 -16.11 10.59
C ILE A 362 -13.93 -17.52 11.07
N GLY A 363 -14.58 -18.32 10.23
CA GLY A 363 -14.97 -19.69 10.60
C GLY A 363 -15.95 -19.78 11.77
N GLY A 364 -16.77 -18.74 11.99
CA GLY A 364 -17.73 -18.67 13.10
C GLY A 364 -17.16 -18.17 14.43
N SER A 365 -15.87 -17.85 14.49
CA SER A 365 -15.20 -17.31 15.68
C SER A 365 -14.76 -15.86 15.46
N TRP A 366 -14.77 -15.06 16.52
CA TRP A 366 -14.18 -13.72 16.52
C TRP A 366 -12.66 -13.84 16.57
N THR A 367 -11.99 -13.37 15.51
CA THR A 367 -10.53 -13.41 15.39
C THR A 367 -10.00 -11.98 15.32
N PRO A 368 -9.00 -11.60 16.12
CA PRO A 368 -8.34 -10.30 16.03
C PRO A 368 -7.77 -10.05 14.63
N VAL A 369 -7.96 -8.84 14.12
CA VAL A 369 -7.42 -8.40 12.82
C VAL A 369 -6.61 -7.12 12.91
N ALA A 370 -6.80 -6.36 13.99
CA ALA A 370 -6.12 -5.12 14.27
C ALA A 370 -6.09 -4.88 15.78
N HIS A 371 -5.11 -4.10 16.24
CA HIS A 371 -5.01 -3.70 17.63
C HIS A 371 -4.43 -2.29 17.76
N SER A 372 -4.73 -1.64 18.87
CA SER A 372 -4.06 -0.44 19.33
C SER A 372 -3.97 -0.44 20.85
N GLU A 373 -3.08 0.36 21.40
CA GLU A 373 -2.94 0.54 22.83
C GLU A 373 -2.91 2.04 23.15
N ILE A 374 -3.55 2.44 24.25
CA ILE A 374 -3.49 3.81 24.76
C ILE A 374 -3.20 3.81 26.26
N PHE A 375 -2.56 4.85 26.77
CA PHE A 375 -2.46 5.04 28.22
C PHE A 375 -3.80 5.38 28.85
N SER A 376 -3.99 4.95 30.10
CA SER A 376 -5.00 5.51 30.99
C SER A 376 -4.55 6.86 31.56
N ASP A 377 -5.44 7.53 32.30
CA ASP A 377 -5.10 8.73 33.07
C ASP A 377 -4.39 8.43 34.41
N TYR A 378 -3.79 7.24 34.62
CA TYR A 378 -3.20 6.86 35.91
C TYR A 378 -2.17 7.86 36.45
N TRP A 379 -1.45 8.53 35.55
CA TRP A 379 -0.39 9.48 35.85
C TRP A 379 -0.90 10.83 36.37
N LYS A 380 -2.20 11.13 36.19
CA LYS A 380 -2.86 12.32 36.71
C LYS A 380 -3.27 12.15 38.17
N ALA A 381 -3.42 13.27 38.88
CA ALA A 381 -4.02 13.28 40.20
C ALA A 381 -5.45 12.69 40.16
N PRO A 382 -5.91 11.96 41.18
CA PRO A 382 -7.23 11.34 41.18
C PRO A 382 -8.39 12.30 40.84
N SER A 383 -8.30 13.56 41.27
CA SER A 383 -9.29 14.62 40.98
C SER A 383 -9.31 15.09 39.52
N GLU A 384 -8.26 14.81 38.75
CA GLU A 384 -8.10 15.24 37.35
C GLU A 384 -8.34 14.10 36.36
N ARG A 385 -8.55 12.87 36.85
CA ARG A 385 -8.80 11.70 36.00
C ARG A 385 -10.17 11.80 35.37
N SER A 386 -10.23 11.55 34.05
CA SER A 386 -11.49 11.59 33.32
C SER A 386 -12.35 10.38 33.69
N ALA A 387 -13.66 10.56 33.88
CA ALA A 387 -14.57 9.43 34.13
C ALA A 387 -14.63 8.45 32.94
N THR A 388 -14.40 8.95 31.73
CA THR A 388 -14.41 8.17 30.48
C THR A 388 -13.13 8.37 29.70
N ALA A 389 -12.65 7.31 29.05
CA ALA A 389 -11.62 7.39 28.02
C ALA A 389 -12.27 7.38 26.63
N THR A 390 -11.60 8.02 25.67
CA THR A 390 -12.02 8.02 24.27
C THR A 390 -10.85 7.76 23.34
N TYR A 391 -11.09 6.94 22.32
CA TYR A 391 -10.11 6.66 21.28
C TYR A 391 -10.81 6.57 19.93
N THR A 392 -10.21 7.16 18.88
CA THR A 392 -10.74 7.02 17.52
C THR A 392 -9.90 6.00 16.77
N PHE A 393 -10.48 4.81 16.55
CA PHE A 393 -9.86 3.79 15.73
C PHE A 393 -10.02 4.16 14.24
N PRO A 394 -8.93 4.30 13.46
CA PRO A 394 -9.01 4.70 12.06
C PRO A 394 -9.60 3.61 11.17
N THR A 395 -10.30 3.97 10.10
CA THR A 395 -10.88 3.00 9.15
C THR A 395 -9.86 2.35 8.21
N GLY A 396 -8.59 2.77 8.27
CA GLY A 396 -7.50 2.24 7.44
C GLY A 396 -7.30 0.73 7.51
N GLU A 397 -7.74 0.09 8.61
CA GLU A 397 -7.62 -1.36 8.83
C GLU A 397 -8.95 -2.14 8.67
N LEU A 398 -10.07 -1.47 8.39
CA LEU A 398 -11.42 -2.05 8.42
C LEU A 398 -12.05 -2.22 7.03
N ASP A 399 -12.51 -3.42 6.67
CA ASP A 399 -13.13 -3.73 5.38
C ASP A 399 -14.53 -3.11 5.30
N VAL A 400 -15.01 -2.78 4.10
CA VAL A 400 -16.41 -2.35 3.88
C VAL A 400 -17.39 -3.50 4.05
N ASN A 401 -18.66 -3.19 4.32
CA ASN A 401 -19.75 -4.17 4.52
C ASN A 401 -19.40 -5.31 5.49
N THR A 402 -18.55 -5.04 6.49
CA THR A 402 -17.99 -6.04 7.38
C THR A 402 -18.35 -5.71 8.82
N THR A 403 -18.88 -6.70 9.53
CA THR A 403 -19.16 -6.56 10.96
C THR A 403 -17.89 -6.83 11.76
N TYR A 404 -17.49 -5.84 12.55
CA TYR A 404 -16.38 -5.91 13.48
C TYR A 404 -16.87 -5.86 14.92
N ARG A 405 -16.18 -6.55 15.81
CA ARG A 405 -16.30 -6.42 17.26
C ARG A 405 -15.09 -5.66 17.77
N PHE A 406 -15.33 -4.48 18.34
CA PHE A 406 -14.35 -3.77 19.14
C PHE A 406 -14.34 -4.37 20.54
N ALA A 407 -13.17 -4.68 21.06
CA ALA A 407 -12.96 -5.17 22.41
C ALA A 407 -11.92 -4.30 23.10
N VAL A 408 -12.27 -3.73 24.26
CA VAL A 408 -11.35 -2.93 25.07
C VAL A 408 -11.07 -3.69 26.36
N GLN A 409 -9.80 -3.92 26.66
CA GLN A 409 -9.33 -4.54 27.89
C GLN A 409 -8.47 -3.55 28.67
N PRO A 410 -8.68 -3.38 29.98
CA PRO A 410 -7.73 -2.65 30.80
C PRO A 410 -6.49 -3.53 31.02
N VAL A 411 -5.32 -2.93 31.02
CA VAL A 411 -4.05 -3.63 31.23
C VAL A 411 -3.36 -3.06 32.45
N GLY A 412 -2.93 -3.95 33.33
CA GLY A 412 -2.25 -3.62 34.56
C GLY A 412 -0.84 -3.07 34.32
N GLN A 413 -0.23 -2.52 35.37
CA GLN A 413 1.14 -2.03 35.33
C GLN A 413 2.18 -3.13 35.09
N TYR A 414 1.85 -4.39 35.39
CA TYR A 414 2.70 -5.55 35.10
C TYR A 414 2.22 -6.39 33.92
N GLY A 415 1.27 -5.87 33.13
CA GLY A 415 0.82 -6.45 31.87
C GLY A 415 -0.35 -7.42 31.97
N ALA A 416 -0.93 -7.64 33.17
CA ALA A 416 -2.12 -8.49 33.27
C ALA A 416 -3.33 -7.81 32.60
N LYS A 417 -4.00 -8.52 31.69
CA LYS A 417 -5.19 -8.00 30.99
C LYS A 417 -6.46 -8.36 31.74
N GLY A 418 -7.33 -7.38 31.96
CA GLY A 418 -8.68 -7.56 32.47
C GLY A 418 -9.66 -8.11 31.45
N ALA A 419 -10.89 -8.35 31.91
CA ALA A 419 -12.00 -8.75 31.05
C ALA A 419 -12.35 -7.62 30.06
N ALA A 420 -12.67 -8.00 28.82
CA ALA A 420 -13.03 -7.04 27.78
C ALA A 420 -14.47 -6.57 27.91
N ILE A 421 -14.71 -5.28 27.66
CA ILE A 421 -16.01 -4.79 27.22
C ILE A 421 -16.01 -4.74 25.69
N THR A 422 -17.16 -5.05 25.08
CA THR A 422 -17.23 -5.22 23.63
C THR A 422 -18.44 -4.54 23.03
N ALA A 423 -18.31 -4.10 21.79
CA ALA A 423 -19.40 -3.57 20.98
C ALA A 423 -19.16 -3.91 19.50
N GLU A 424 -20.25 -4.16 18.78
CA GLU A 424 -20.20 -4.54 17.37
C GLU A 424 -20.64 -3.39 16.48
N VAL A 425 -20.00 -3.26 15.32
CA VAL A 425 -20.40 -2.30 14.29
C VAL A 425 -20.21 -2.90 12.92
N THR A 426 -21.14 -2.61 12.00
CA THR A 426 -21.02 -2.98 10.60
C THR A 426 -20.57 -1.77 9.80
N THR A 427 -19.44 -1.92 9.10
CA THR A 427 -18.94 -0.86 8.23
C THR A 427 -19.87 -0.63 7.03
N PRO A 428 -19.99 0.61 6.55
CA PRO A 428 -20.77 0.92 5.35
C PRO A 428 -20.16 0.29 4.09
N SER A 429 -20.88 0.35 2.96
CA SER A 429 -20.42 -0.12 1.65
C SER A 429 -19.25 0.67 1.07
N THR A 430 -18.94 1.82 1.66
CA THR A 430 -17.81 2.67 1.32
C THR A 430 -17.39 3.41 2.58
N LEU A 431 -16.11 3.33 2.95
CA LEU A 431 -15.60 4.01 4.15
C LEU A 431 -15.14 5.42 3.83
N ILE A 432 -14.33 5.56 2.78
CA ILE A 432 -13.87 6.85 2.26
C ILE A 432 -13.94 6.81 0.74
N THR A 433 -14.53 7.84 0.14
CA THR A 433 -14.60 8.00 -1.32
C THR A 433 -13.58 9.05 -1.78
N PRO A 434 -12.80 8.80 -2.84
CA PRO A 434 -11.95 9.82 -3.43
C PRO A 434 -12.77 11.00 -3.93
N ASP A 435 -12.20 12.20 -3.83
CA ASP A 435 -12.82 13.37 -4.45
C ASP A 435 -12.66 13.29 -5.98
N PHE A 436 -11.53 12.74 -6.46
CA PHE A 436 -11.24 12.52 -7.87
C PHE A 436 -10.12 11.47 -8.07
N PHE A 437 -10.08 10.89 -9.27
CA PHE A 437 -8.95 10.08 -9.74
C PHE A 437 -7.97 10.96 -10.51
N VAL A 438 -6.67 10.63 -10.42
CA VAL A 438 -5.59 11.31 -11.14
C VAL A 438 -4.78 10.29 -11.94
N ASP A 439 -3.94 10.74 -12.88
CA ASP A 439 -3.17 9.80 -13.70
C ASP A 439 -2.11 9.05 -12.91
N TYR A 440 -1.46 9.73 -11.95
CA TYR A 440 -0.47 9.13 -11.10
C TYR A 440 -0.40 9.78 -9.72
N VAL A 441 0.16 9.03 -8.79
CA VAL A 441 0.71 9.54 -7.54
C VAL A 441 2.20 9.22 -7.49
N GLN A 442 2.98 10.08 -6.84
CA GLN A 442 4.43 9.98 -6.84
C GLN A 442 5.01 9.86 -5.42
N ALA A 443 5.85 8.86 -5.21
CA ALA A 443 6.77 8.84 -4.09
C ALA A 443 8.03 9.65 -4.43
N THR A 444 8.49 10.46 -3.48
CA THR A 444 9.72 11.27 -3.57
C THR A 444 10.89 10.60 -2.87
N GLY A 445 10.79 9.29 -2.58
CA GLY A 445 11.82 8.49 -1.93
C GLY A 445 11.79 8.52 -0.40
N GLY A 446 10.80 9.20 0.20
CA GLY A 446 10.55 9.20 1.64
C GLY A 446 9.25 8.51 2.03
N GLN A 447 8.51 7.98 1.07
CA GLN A 447 7.16 7.43 1.23
C GLN A 447 7.08 6.01 0.71
N TYR A 448 6.24 5.18 1.33
CA TYR A 448 5.85 3.86 0.85
C TYR A 448 4.36 3.61 1.11
N ILE A 449 3.77 2.61 0.45
CA ILE A 449 2.41 2.12 0.76
C ILE A 449 2.50 0.67 1.20
N ASP A 450 1.97 0.35 2.38
CA ASP A 450 1.67 -1.03 2.76
C ASP A 450 0.40 -1.49 2.03
N THR A 451 0.55 -2.48 1.14
CA THR A 451 -0.59 -3.02 0.36
C THR A 451 -1.50 -3.93 1.19
N GLN A 452 -1.05 -4.36 2.38
CA GLN A 452 -1.67 -5.37 3.23
C GLN A 452 -1.83 -6.75 2.55
N VAL A 453 -1.03 -7.02 1.52
CA VAL A 453 -0.97 -8.32 0.84
C VAL A 453 0.35 -9.01 1.17
N ILE A 454 0.31 -10.19 1.80
CA ILE A 454 1.53 -10.93 2.20
C ILE A 454 2.33 -11.35 0.97
N GLY A 455 3.64 -11.11 0.95
CA GLY A 455 4.55 -11.56 -0.10
C GLY A 455 4.80 -13.07 -0.03
N ARG A 456 3.99 -13.86 -0.72
CA ARG A 456 4.09 -15.34 -0.71
C ARG A 456 3.80 -15.97 -2.07
N SER A 457 4.24 -17.21 -2.23
CA SER A 457 4.04 -18.04 -3.42
C SER A 457 2.57 -18.04 -3.84
N GLY A 458 2.33 -17.94 -5.15
CA GLY A 458 0.97 -17.80 -5.67
C GLY A 458 0.51 -16.35 -5.74
N THR A 459 1.43 -15.40 -5.87
CA THR A 459 1.09 -13.98 -6.06
C THR A 459 1.47 -13.54 -7.47
N LYS A 460 0.61 -12.75 -8.12
CA LYS A 460 0.94 -12.03 -9.36
C LYS A 460 0.56 -10.56 -9.24
N ALA A 461 1.25 -9.69 -9.98
CA ALA A 461 0.97 -8.27 -10.00
C ALA A 461 1.15 -7.67 -11.40
N GLU A 462 0.34 -6.65 -11.67
CA GLU A 462 0.44 -5.76 -12.83
C GLU A 462 0.63 -4.35 -12.30
N ILE A 463 1.70 -3.67 -12.68
CA ILE A 463 1.98 -2.31 -12.24
C ILE A 463 2.38 -1.43 -13.40
N ASP A 464 1.79 -0.23 -13.42
CA ASP A 464 2.15 0.83 -14.35
C ASP A 464 2.95 1.90 -13.59
N ILE A 465 4.23 2.05 -13.93
CA ILE A 465 5.21 2.77 -13.13
C ILE A 465 6.21 3.55 -13.99
N SER A 466 6.61 4.72 -13.52
CA SER A 466 7.76 5.47 -14.03
C SER A 466 8.72 5.77 -12.90
N ILE A 467 10.01 5.48 -13.09
CA ILE A 467 11.05 5.61 -12.05
C ILE A 467 11.85 6.88 -12.30
N ALA A 468 12.20 7.61 -11.24
CA ALA A 468 13.00 8.82 -11.38
C ALA A 468 14.41 8.47 -11.93
N PRO A 469 14.98 9.30 -12.83
CA PRO A 469 16.32 9.08 -13.37
C PRO A 469 17.42 8.95 -12.31
N SER A 470 17.27 9.60 -11.15
CA SER A 470 18.25 9.51 -10.05
C SER A 470 18.34 8.12 -9.42
N ASP A 471 17.29 7.33 -9.55
CA ASP A 471 17.14 6.03 -8.90
C ASP A 471 17.45 4.89 -9.87
N ILE A 472 17.46 5.17 -11.18
CA ILE A 472 18.03 4.29 -12.21
C ILE A 472 19.52 4.13 -11.95
N GLY A 473 19.97 2.89 -11.75
CA GLY A 473 21.37 2.59 -11.41
C GLY A 473 21.57 2.11 -9.97
N ASN A 474 20.60 2.34 -9.09
CA ASN A 474 20.67 1.95 -7.69
C ASN A 474 19.74 0.78 -7.36
N ASP A 475 20.05 0.05 -6.29
CA ASP A 475 19.16 -0.95 -5.69
C ASP A 475 17.96 -0.29 -5.02
N ARG A 476 16.79 -0.35 -5.68
CA ARG A 476 15.56 0.32 -5.24
C ARG A 476 14.34 -0.58 -5.43
N ALA A 477 13.48 -0.60 -4.43
CA ALA A 477 12.30 -1.47 -4.39
C ALA A 477 11.07 -0.78 -4.96
N VAL A 478 10.40 -1.43 -5.92
CA VAL A 478 9.12 -0.95 -6.45
C VAL A 478 7.96 -1.67 -5.77
N LEU A 479 7.94 -3.00 -5.72
CA LEU A 479 6.89 -3.78 -5.07
C LEU A 479 7.47 -5.04 -4.42
N ASP A 480 7.94 -4.92 -3.18
CA ASP A 480 8.82 -5.92 -2.59
C ASP A 480 8.48 -6.27 -1.13
N ALA A 481 8.80 -7.52 -0.76
CA ALA A 481 8.79 -8.00 0.62
C ALA A 481 9.94 -8.98 0.90
N ARG A 482 10.31 -9.10 2.18
CA ARG A 482 11.31 -10.04 2.67
C ARG A 482 10.96 -10.49 4.10
N LYS A 483 11.31 -11.73 4.44
CA LYS A 483 11.20 -12.19 5.84
C LYS A 483 12.26 -11.51 6.71
N ASP A 484 13.53 -11.65 6.31
CA ASP A 484 14.69 -11.22 7.10
C ASP A 484 15.91 -10.97 6.19
N GLY A 485 17.11 -10.87 6.76
CA GLY A 485 18.37 -10.72 6.02
C GLY A 485 18.79 -11.90 5.12
N THR A 486 18.00 -12.97 5.00
CA THR A 486 18.33 -14.22 4.28
C THR A 486 17.70 -14.31 2.87
N ASN A 487 17.77 -15.48 2.21
CA ASN A 487 17.24 -15.74 0.86
C ASN A 487 15.72 -16.03 0.85
N SER A 488 14.95 -15.25 1.58
CA SER A 488 13.49 -15.27 1.63
C SER A 488 12.94 -14.01 0.93
N ARG A 489 13.42 -13.72 -0.28
CA ARG A 489 13.03 -12.51 -1.03
C ARG A 489 11.78 -12.76 -1.86
N PHE A 490 10.89 -11.78 -1.89
CA PHE A 490 9.69 -11.76 -2.72
C PHE A 490 9.56 -10.39 -3.39
N TYR A 491 10.35 -10.17 -4.45
CA TYR A 491 10.47 -8.89 -5.15
C TYR A 491 9.81 -9.02 -6.52
N PHE A 492 8.70 -8.31 -6.74
CA PHE A 492 8.01 -8.33 -8.03
C PHE A 492 8.80 -7.56 -9.08
N PHE A 493 9.33 -6.41 -8.68
CA PHE A 493 10.10 -5.53 -9.53
C PHE A 493 10.99 -4.65 -8.65
N HIS A 494 12.29 -4.77 -8.90
CA HIS A 494 13.36 -4.04 -8.23
C HIS A 494 14.27 -3.45 -9.30
N THR A 495 14.91 -2.32 -9.05
CA THR A 495 15.96 -1.80 -9.96
C THR A 495 17.32 -2.08 -9.41
N SER A 496 18.30 -2.39 -10.26
CA SER A 496 19.65 -2.76 -9.81
C SER A 496 20.67 -2.58 -10.91
N ASP A 497 21.72 -1.80 -10.67
CA ASP A 497 22.73 -1.43 -11.68
C ASP A 497 22.11 -0.92 -12.99
N GLY A 498 20.94 -0.29 -12.91
CA GLY A 498 20.20 0.22 -14.06
C GLY A 498 19.38 -0.83 -14.80
N PHE A 499 19.29 -2.05 -14.31
CA PHE A 499 18.49 -3.14 -14.87
C PHE A 499 17.28 -3.47 -14.01
N ALA A 500 16.33 -4.18 -14.60
CA ALA A 500 15.27 -4.81 -13.86
C ALA A 500 15.82 -5.97 -13.03
N ALA A 501 15.29 -6.15 -11.84
CA ALA A 501 15.58 -7.28 -10.97
C ALA A 501 14.27 -7.77 -10.36
N TYR A 502 14.27 -9.05 -9.98
CA TYR A 502 13.18 -9.66 -9.25
C TYR A 502 13.77 -10.67 -8.25
N GLY A 503 12.93 -11.15 -7.34
CA GLY A 503 13.36 -12.03 -6.26
C GLY A 503 12.28 -13.02 -5.88
N TYR A 504 12.57 -14.31 -6.03
CA TYR A 504 11.72 -15.38 -5.52
C TYR A 504 12.65 -16.39 -4.86
N GLY A 505 12.75 -16.28 -3.54
CA GLY A 505 13.84 -16.85 -2.73
C GLY A 505 15.15 -16.10 -2.92
N THR A 506 15.72 -16.21 -4.11
CA THR A 506 17.00 -15.58 -4.46
C THR A 506 16.82 -14.32 -5.30
N TYR A 507 17.77 -13.38 -5.17
CA TYR A 507 17.80 -12.14 -5.92
C TYR A 507 18.36 -12.34 -7.33
N LYS A 508 17.68 -11.82 -8.36
CA LYS A 508 18.06 -12.04 -9.76
C LYS A 508 17.90 -10.77 -10.61
N ARG A 509 19.02 -10.17 -11.00
CA ARG A 509 19.09 -9.10 -12.00
C ARG A 509 18.85 -9.66 -13.40
N GLN A 510 18.12 -8.93 -14.25
CA GLN A 510 17.75 -9.30 -15.62
C GLN A 510 18.19 -8.21 -16.61
N ASP A 511 19.09 -8.56 -17.51
CA ASP A 511 19.61 -7.70 -18.57
C ASP A 511 18.85 -7.86 -19.91
N HIS A 512 17.97 -8.84 -20.03
CA HIS A 512 17.26 -9.19 -21.28
C HIS A 512 16.45 -8.04 -21.89
N PHE A 513 15.93 -7.13 -21.07
CA PHE A 513 15.20 -5.93 -21.54
C PHE A 513 16.13 -4.78 -21.92
N GLY A 514 17.40 -4.84 -21.50
CA GLY A 514 18.33 -3.72 -21.50
C GLY A 514 18.19 -2.82 -20.27
N THR A 515 18.94 -1.72 -20.30
CA THR A 515 18.97 -0.74 -19.22
C THR A 515 17.63 -0.01 -19.11
N LEU A 516 17.10 0.07 -17.90
CA LEU A 516 15.94 0.88 -17.55
C LEU A 516 16.25 2.37 -17.77
N LYS A 517 15.20 3.13 -18.06
CA LYS A 517 15.24 4.55 -18.38
C LYS A 517 14.45 5.30 -17.32
N GLY A 518 14.99 6.42 -16.89
CA GLY A 518 14.30 7.32 -15.98
C GLY A 518 13.19 8.06 -16.69
N ASP A 519 12.14 8.41 -15.96
CA ASP A 519 10.94 9.08 -16.47
C ASP A 519 10.30 8.37 -17.68
N TYR A 520 10.50 7.05 -17.75
CA TYR A 520 9.90 6.19 -18.77
C TYR A 520 8.83 5.32 -18.12
N ARG A 521 7.66 5.25 -18.77
CA ARG A 521 6.51 4.49 -18.30
C ARG A 521 6.68 3.01 -18.66
N TYR A 522 6.70 2.18 -17.63
CA TYR A 522 6.80 0.72 -17.70
C TYR A 522 5.47 0.10 -17.28
N PHE A 523 4.94 -0.78 -18.13
CA PHE A 523 3.94 -1.75 -17.74
C PHE A 523 4.65 -3.04 -17.35
N VAL A 524 4.59 -3.39 -16.07
CA VAL A 524 5.28 -4.53 -15.48
C VAL A 524 4.25 -5.60 -15.13
N GLU A 525 4.46 -6.79 -15.63
CA GLU A 525 3.67 -7.97 -15.29
C GLU A 525 4.60 -8.99 -14.63
N SER A 526 4.26 -9.45 -13.44
CA SER A 526 5.09 -10.43 -12.75
C SER A 526 4.24 -11.45 -12.00
N GLU A 527 4.64 -12.70 -12.09
CA GLU A 527 3.96 -13.85 -11.51
C GLU A 527 4.99 -14.71 -10.79
N LEU A 528 4.81 -14.83 -9.48
CA LEU A 528 5.74 -15.49 -8.58
C LEU A 528 5.02 -16.60 -7.83
N ARG A 529 5.16 -17.84 -8.31
CA ARG A 529 4.63 -19.03 -7.67
C ARG A 529 5.58 -20.22 -7.79
N ALA A 530 5.36 -21.23 -6.96
CA ALA A 530 6.10 -22.47 -7.03
C ALA A 530 5.93 -23.08 -8.44
N GLY A 531 7.05 -23.37 -9.09
CA GLY A 531 7.12 -23.89 -10.45
C GLY A 531 7.04 -22.86 -11.56
N LEU A 532 6.70 -21.59 -11.28
CA LEU A 532 6.60 -20.53 -12.30
C LEU A 532 6.99 -19.15 -11.75
N GLN A 533 8.07 -18.61 -12.29
CA GLN A 533 8.47 -17.22 -12.11
C GLN A 533 8.46 -16.54 -13.48
N LYS A 534 7.67 -15.50 -13.64
CA LYS A 534 7.62 -14.68 -14.84
C LYS A 534 7.78 -13.21 -14.45
N LEU A 535 8.60 -12.49 -15.20
CA LEU A 535 8.62 -11.03 -15.22
C LEU A 535 8.54 -10.61 -16.69
N ALA A 536 7.67 -9.66 -17.02
CA ALA A 536 7.57 -9.03 -18.31
C ALA A 536 7.49 -7.51 -18.14
N LEU A 537 8.14 -6.79 -19.05
CA LEU A 537 8.15 -5.33 -19.12
C LEU A 537 7.66 -4.94 -20.51
N ASN A 538 6.63 -4.10 -20.58
CA ASN A 538 5.99 -3.64 -21.82
C ASN A 538 5.64 -4.80 -22.77
N GLY A 539 5.12 -5.90 -22.22
CA GLY A 539 4.78 -7.12 -22.95
C GLY A 539 5.96 -8.01 -23.35
N GLN A 540 7.22 -7.55 -23.18
CA GLN A 540 8.40 -8.38 -23.39
C GLN A 540 8.71 -9.17 -22.12
N THR A 541 8.73 -10.50 -22.23
CA THR A 541 9.13 -11.35 -21.10
C THR A 541 10.64 -11.24 -20.87
N VAL A 542 11.04 -10.86 -19.66
CA VAL A 542 12.44 -10.64 -19.26
C VAL A 542 12.97 -11.75 -18.36
N ALA A 543 12.07 -12.48 -17.69
CA ALA A 543 12.43 -13.67 -16.93
C ALA A 543 11.36 -14.77 -17.12
N THR A 544 11.83 -16.00 -17.29
CA THR A 544 11.01 -17.20 -17.13
C THR A 544 11.85 -18.27 -16.45
N GLN A 545 11.51 -18.61 -15.20
CA GLN A 545 12.24 -19.61 -14.43
C GLN A 545 11.27 -20.56 -13.74
N SER A 546 11.76 -21.76 -13.42
CA SER A 546 11.04 -22.77 -12.65
C SER A 546 11.79 -23.05 -11.37
N ASP A 547 11.26 -22.54 -10.25
CA ASP A 547 11.68 -22.96 -8.91
C ASP A 547 10.47 -23.55 -8.21
N ALA A 548 10.51 -24.85 -7.94
CA ALA A 548 9.42 -25.58 -7.32
C ALA A 548 9.21 -25.23 -5.83
N THR A 549 10.15 -24.49 -5.22
CA THR A 549 10.07 -24.11 -3.81
C THR A 549 8.99 -23.05 -3.60
N ALA A 550 8.11 -23.27 -2.63
CA ALA A 550 7.19 -22.24 -2.16
C ALA A 550 7.91 -21.35 -1.14
N TYR A 551 7.81 -20.04 -1.32
CA TYR A 551 8.32 -19.05 -0.37
C TYR A 551 7.16 -18.27 0.23
N ASP A 552 7.23 -18.02 1.53
CA ASP A 552 6.33 -17.11 2.25
C ASP A 552 7.19 -16.23 3.15
N THR A 553 7.12 -14.92 2.96
CA THR A 553 7.91 -13.98 3.75
C THR A 553 7.31 -13.71 5.12
N GLY A 554 6.01 -13.95 5.32
CA GLY A 554 5.26 -13.45 6.47
C GLY A 554 5.15 -11.92 6.54
N ALA A 555 5.62 -11.19 5.53
CA ALA A 555 5.61 -9.72 5.47
C ALA A 555 4.72 -9.22 4.33
N ASN A 556 4.03 -8.10 4.52
CA ASN A 556 3.24 -7.46 3.45
C ASN A 556 4.14 -6.92 2.32
N LEU A 557 3.64 -6.92 1.10
CA LEU A 557 4.25 -6.25 -0.06
C LEU A 557 4.12 -4.74 0.10
N TYR A 558 5.23 -4.03 0.00
CA TYR A 558 5.23 -2.57 0.03
C TYR A 558 5.44 -2.01 -1.37
N LEU A 559 4.60 -1.04 -1.75
CA LEU A 559 4.82 -0.22 -2.93
C LEU A 559 5.78 0.93 -2.56
N PHE A 560 6.76 1.18 -3.42
CA PHE A 560 7.84 2.16 -3.27
C PHE A 560 8.92 1.87 -2.21
N ALA A 561 8.90 0.70 -1.57
CA ALA A 561 9.91 0.23 -0.64
C ALA A 561 9.87 -1.31 -0.51
N CYS A 562 10.73 -1.87 0.33
CA CYS A 562 10.75 -3.30 0.68
C CYS A 562 10.43 -3.48 2.17
N ASN A 563 9.43 -4.32 2.46
CA ASN A 563 9.07 -4.68 3.84
C ASN A 563 9.93 -5.84 4.38
N TYR A 564 10.19 -5.86 5.69
CA TYR A 564 10.91 -6.91 6.41
C TYR A 564 10.08 -7.40 7.59
N ALA A 565 9.80 -8.71 7.68
CA ALA A 565 9.08 -9.26 8.82
C ALA A 565 9.85 -9.10 10.16
N THR A 566 11.17 -8.93 10.10
CA THR A 566 12.04 -8.81 11.28
C THR A 566 12.62 -7.42 11.53
N MET A 567 12.24 -6.40 10.76
CA MET A 567 12.76 -5.03 10.94
C MET A 567 11.62 -4.02 10.99
N SER A 568 11.75 -3.00 11.84
CA SER A 568 10.76 -1.94 12.01
C SER A 568 10.78 -0.89 10.90
N THR A 569 11.87 -0.81 10.12
CA THR A 569 12.10 0.26 9.13
C THR A 569 12.15 -0.32 7.71
N PRO A 570 11.29 0.14 6.78
CA PRO A 570 11.30 -0.29 5.39
C PRO A 570 12.61 0.07 4.68
N GLN A 571 13.02 -0.78 3.74
CA GLN A 571 14.32 -0.66 3.07
C GLN A 571 14.15 -0.29 1.59
N TRP A 572 15.22 0.24 1.00
CA TRP A 572 15.33 0.52 -0.44
C TRP A 572 14.22 1.43 -1.02
N PRO A 573 13.92 2.58 -0.39
CA PRO A 573 12.84 3.44 -0.85
C PRO A 573 13.14 4.02 -2.23
N ILE A 574 12.11 4.14 -3.08
CA ILE A 574 12.25 4.61 -4.47
C ILE A 574 11.48 5.90 -4.74
N LYS A 575 12.01 6.71 -5.66
CA LYS A 575 11.33 7.80 -6.33
C LYS A 575 10.65 7.28 -7.59
N ALA A 576 9.33 7.15 -7.55
CA ALA A 576 8.58 6.67 -8.70
C ALA A 576 7.15 7.22 -8.73
N LYS A 577 6.59 7.31 -9.94
CA LYS A 577 5.19 7.58 -10.23
C LYS A 577 4.47 6.24 -10.43
N CYS A 578 3.35 6.02 -9.76
CA CYS A 578 2.48 4.88 -9.98
C CYS A 578 1.20 5.36 -10.66
N TYR A 579 0.87 4.76 -11.80
CA TYR A 579 -0.33 5.03 -12.60
C TYR A 579 -1.46 4.00 -12.32
N GLY A 580 -1.11 2.88 -11.69
CA GLY A 580 -2.04 1.84 -11.29
C GLY A 580 -1.29 0.59 -10.84
N LEU A 581 -1.90 -0.18 -9.95
CA LEU A 581 -1.35 -1.44 -9.45
C LEU A 581 -2.47 -2.43 -9.16
N LYS A 582 -2.37 -3.63 -9.71
CA LYS A 582 -3.23 -4.76 -9.38
C LYS A 582 -2.41 -5.90 -8.81
N ILE A 583 -2.97 -6.56 -7.80
CA ILE A 583 -2.34 -7.71 -7.14
C ILE A 583 -3.38 -8.82 -7.05
N TRP A 584 -2.98 -10.04 -7.40
CA TRP A 584 -3.77 -11.24 -7.22
C TRP A 584 -3.03 -12.25 -6.36
N GLN A 585 -3.77 -13.00 -5.56
CA GLN A 585 -3.25 -14.14 -4.81
C GLN A 585 -4.10 -15.38 -5.02
N THR A 586 -3.44 -16.53 -5.05
CA THR A 586 -4.13 -17.81 -5.13
C THR A 586 -4.89 -18.11 -3.84
N ASP A 587 -6.09 -18.65 -3.97
CA ASP A 587 -6.82 -19.26 -2.85
C ASP A 587 -6.29 -20.68 -2.52
N ALA A 588 -7.00 -21.40 -1.65
CA ALA A 588 -6.63 -22.76 -1.24
C ALA A 588 -6.64 -23.79 -2.38
N TYR A 589 -7.28 -23.47 -3.52
CA TYR A 589 -7.37 -24.33 -4.70
C TYR A 589 -6.33 -23.97 -5.77
N GLY A 590 -5.60 -22.87 -5.58
CA GLY A 590 -4.60 -22.38 -6.52
C GLY A 590 -5.12 -21.36 -7.53
N ASP A 591 -6.38 -20.92 -7.39
CA ASP A 591 -7.03 -19.98 -8.32
C ASP A 591 -6.78 -18.53 -7.91
N TYR A 592 -6.40 -17.70 -8.88
CA TYR A 592 -6.06 -16.30 -8.63
C TYR A 592 -7.29 -15.45 -8.31
N GLN A 593 -7.35 -14.94 -7.09
CA GLN A 593 -8.32 -13.95 -6.65
C GLN A 593 -7.70 -12.55 -6.70
N LEU A 594 -8.45 -11.56 -7.19
CA LEU A 594 -8.01 -10.16 -7.18
C LEU A 594 -7.97 -9.67 -5.73
N ALA A 595 -6.77 -9.44 -5.21
CA ALA A 595 -6.53 -9.02 -3.84
C ALA A 595 -6.60 -7.48 -3.70
N ARG A 596 -6.06 -6.74 -4.67
CA ARG A 596 -6.05 -5.27 -4.72
C ARG A 596 -6.15 -4.75 -6.16
N ASP A 597 -6.84 -3.63 -6.36
CA ASP A 597 -6.88 -2.83 -7.60
C ASP A 597 -6.76 -1.35 -7.25
N PHE A 598 -5.51 -0.89 -7.12
CA PHE A 598 -5.15 0.46 -6.73
C PHE A 598 -5.20 1.43 -7.91
N ARG A 599 -5.90 2.55 -7.69
CA ARG A 599 -6.02 3.66 -8.63
C ARG A 599 -5.55 4.96 -7.99
N PRO A 600 -4.67 5.73 -8.64
CA PRO A 600 -4.25 7.04 -8.14
C PRO A 600 -5.43 7.98 -7.97
N CYS A 601 -5.49 8.61 -6.81
CA CYS A 601 -6.63 9.43 -6.42
C CYS A 601 -6.23 10.54 -5.46
N VAL A 602 -7.18 11.45 -5.22
CA VAL A 602 -7.00 12.54 -4.27
C VAL A 602 -8.20 12.64 -3.36
N LYS A 603 -7.92 12.94 -2.09
CA LYS A 603 -8.92 13.22 -1.07
C LYS A 603 -8.45 14.37 -0.20
N ALA A 604 -9.27 15.40 -0.05
CA ALA A 604 -8.93 16.61 0.71
C ALA A 604 -7.58 17.23 0.31
N GLY A 605 -7.24 17.19 -0.98
CA GLY A 605 -5.96 17.68 -1.51
C GLY A 605 -4.75 16.79 -1.26
N VAL A 606 -4.93 15.62 -0.65
CA VAL A 606 -3.87 14.63 -0.36
C VAL A 606 -3.91 13.49 -1.38
N GLY A 607 -2.75 13.19 -1.97
CA GLY A 607 -2.62 12.07 -2.92
C GLY A 607 -2.51 10.72 -2.25
N GLY A 608 -3.23 9.74 -2.80
CA GLY A 608 -3.24 8.35 -2.35
C GLY A 608 -3.66 7.37 -3.46
N LEU A 609 -3.79 6.10 -3.10
CA LEU A 609 -4.27 5.03 -3.98
C LEU A 609 -5.61 4.51 -3.48
N TYR A 610 -6.67 4.67 -4.28
CA TYR A 610 -7.96 4.06 -4.00
C TYR A 610 -7.99 2.62 -4.48
N ASP A 611 -8.19 1.69 -3.56
CA ASP A 611 -8.38 0.28 -3.88
C ASP A 611 -9.84 0.00 -4.22
N THR A 612 -10.12 -0.41 -5.46
CA THR A 612 -11.48 -0.71 -5.88
C THR A 612 -12.01 -2.02 -5.32
N VAL A 613 -11.15 -2.88 -4.76
CA VAL A 613 -11.55 -4.14 -4.09
C VAL A 613 -12.05 -3.82 -2.68
N SER A 614 -11.19 -3.27 -1.82
CA SER A 614 -11.55 -2.94 -0.43
C SER A 614 -12.38 -1.65 -0.28
N LYS A 615 -12.48 -0.83 -1.33
CA LYS A 615 -13.18 0.47 -1.34
C LYS A 615 -12.61 1.45 -0.30
N ARG A 616 -11.27 1.51 -0.20
CA ARG A 616 -10.51 2.38 0.72
C ARG A 616 -9.43 3.17 -0.01
N ILE A 617 -8.94 4.24 0.62
CA ILE A 617 -7.77 5.00 0.15
C ILE A 617 -6.56 4.67 1.02
N PHE A 618 -5.45 4.34 0.36
CA PHE A 618 -4.14 4.10 0.96
C PHE A 618 -3.26 5.33 0.73
N TYR A 619 -2.77 5.91 1.82
CA TYR A 619 -1.85 7.04 1.79
C TYR A 619 -0.41 6.56 2.00
N GLY A 620 0.57 7.40 1.65
CA GLY A 620 1.96 7.10 1.92
C GLY A 620 2.28 7.13 3.41
N ASN A 621 3.18 6.25 3.85
CA ASN A 621 3.82 6.25 5.17
C ASN A 621 5.28 6.70 5.02
N LYS A 622 5.84 7.39 6.02
CA LYS A 622 7.25 7.79 5.99
C LYS A 622 8.18 6.62 6.24
N VAL A 623 9.28 6.55 5.51
CA VAL A 623 10.28 5.45 5.62
C VAL A 623 10.97 5.42 7.00
N ASN A 624 11.12 6.57 7.68
CA ASN A 624 11.84 6.69 8.96
C ASN A 624 10.98 7.24 10.11
N SER A 625 9.64 7.18 10.00
CA SER A 625 8.76 7.60 11.08
C SER A 625 7.38 6.98 10.92
N TYR A 626 6.66 6.81 12.02
CA TYR A 626 5.27 6.34 12.01
C TYR A 626 4.26 7.36 11.47
N GLU A 627 4.71 8.57 11.14
CA GLU A 627 3.87 9.62 10.60
C GLU A 627 3.46 9.37 9.13
N PRO A 628 2.19 9.66 8.76
CA PRO A 628 1.75 9.66 7.37
C PRO A 628 2.57 10.64 6.52
N ALA A 629 2.78 10.30 5.25
CA ALA A 629 3.30 11.21 4.23
C ALA A 629 2.45 11.18 2.97
N ALA A 630 1.97 12.36 2.57
CA ALA A 630 1.25 12.53 1.32
C ALA A 630 2.12 12.09 0.12
N LEU A 631 1.50 11.35 -0.80
CA LEU A 631 2.10 11.16 -2.12
C LEU A 631 1.92 12.43 -2.94
N THR A 632 2.93 12.74 -3.74
CA THR A 632 2.93 13.95 -4.57
C THR A 632 1.96 13.77 -5.75
N LEU A 633 1.21 14.83 -6.04
CA LEU A 633 0.23 14.90 -7.13
C LEU A 633 0.84 15.51 -8.39
N PRO A 634 0.28 15.24 -9.59
CA PRO A 634 0.66 15.92 -10.83
C PRO A 634 0.51 17.44 -10.70
N ALA A 635 1.45 18.24 -11.21
CA ALA A 635 1.45 19.70 -10.99
C ALA A 635 0.18 20.43 -11.48
N ASP A 636 -0.57 19.82 -12.39
CA ASP A 636 -1.81 20.30 -12.98
C ASP A 636 -3.06 19.60 -12.43
N TRP A 637 -2.97 18.82 -11.35
CA TRP A 637 -4.12 18.10 -10.79
C TRP A 637 -5.34 18.99 -10.51
N THR A 638 -5.12 20.27 -10.21
CA THR A 638 -6.19 21.27 -10.01
C THR A 638 -6.79 21.82 -11.30
N LYS A 639 -6.08 21.76 -12.44
CA LYS A 639 -6.59 22.18 -13.76
C LYS A 639 -7.69 21.26 -14.29
N TRP A 640 -7.69 20.02 -13.82
CA TRP A 640 -8.65 18.98 -14.16
C TRP A 640 -9.76 18.82 -13.09
N GLY A 641 -9.78 19.71 -12.08
CA GLY A 641 -10.47 19.47 -10.81
C GLY A 641 -11.25 20.65 -10.24
N THR A 642 -11.92 21.43 -11.09
CA THR A 642 -13.16 22.11 -10.67
C THR A 642 -14.24 21.82 -11.69
N ALA A 643 -15.47 21.60 -11.24
CA ALA A 643 -16.65 21.78 -12.07
C ALA A 643 -16.71 23.26 -12.49
N VAL A 644 -15.91 23.65 -13.48
CA VAL A 644 -16.02 24.94 -14.13
C VAL A 644 -17.26 24.86 -15.01
N PRO A 645 -18.30 25.67 -14.75
CA PRO A 645 -19.49 25.69 -15.60
C PRO A 645 -19.06 25.88 -17.07
N GLY A 646 -19.28 24.85 -17.90
CA GLY A 646 -18.84 24.89 -19.30
C GLY A 646 -17.93 23.72 -19.73
N LYS A 647 -17.12 23.14 -18.82
CA LYS A 647 -16.12 22.10 -19.13
C LYS A 647 -16.69 20.66 -19.14
N PRO A 648 -16.01 19.67 -19.76
CA PRO A 648 -16.36 18.25 -19.69
C PRO A 648 -15.97 17.60 -18.35
N ASP A 649 -16.67 16.52 -17.98
CA ASP A 649 -16.39 15.70 -16.79
C ASP A 649 -15.12 14.84 -16.99
N TYR A 650 -14.97 14.26 -18.18
CA TYR A 650 -13.77 13.51 -18.63
C TYR A 650 -13.76 13.36 -20.15
N PHE A 651 -12.60 13.06 -20.73
CA PHE A 651 -12.46 12.77 -22.16
C PHE A 651 -12.71 11.28 -22.45
N VAL A 652 -13.18 10.96 -23.65
CA VAL A 652 -13.45 9.59 -24.10
C VAL A 652 -12.80 9.31 -25.44
N GLU A 653 -12.54 8.04 -25.74
CA GLU A 653 -11.76 7.66 -26.93
C GLU A 653 -12.44 8.11 -28.24
N TYR A 654 -13.76 8.05 -28.29
CA TYR A 654 -14.58 8.51 -29.42
C TYR A 654 -16.00 8.84 -28.98
N VAL A 655 -16.74 9.56 -29.83
CA VAL A 655 -18.22 9.64 -29.79
C VAL A 655 -18.80 8.93 -31.01
N GLU A 656 -19.94 8.27 -30.84
CA GLU A 656 -20.63 7.52 -31.90
C GLU A 656 -21.95 8.19 -32.31
N SER A 657 -22.12 8.41 -33.61
CA SER A 657 -23.40 8.81 -34.22
C SER A 657 -24.13 7.58 -34.76
N ASN A 658 -25.43 7.45 -34.45
CA ASN A 658 -26.32 6.42 -35.02
C ASN A 658 -27.06 6.88 -36.28
N GLY A 659 -26.71 8.06 -36.82
CA GLY A 659 -27.33 8.62 -38.02
C GLY A 659 -28.59 9.41 -37.74
N ARG A 660 -28.72 10.01 -36.55
CA ARG A 660 -29.78 10.97 -36.20
C ARG A 660 -29.25 12.26 -35.56
N GLN A 661 -27.92 12.40 -35.51
CA GLN A 661 -27.21 13.51 -34.89
C GLN A 661 -26.64 14.45 -35.95
N ALA A 662 -26.77 15.75 -35.74
CA ALA A 662 -26.13 16.78 -36.56
C ALA A 662 -25.54 17.84 -35.63
N LEU A 663 -24.27 18.17 -35.79
CA LEU A 663 -23.59 19.19 -34.99
C LEU A 663 -23.25 20.39 -35.85
N ASP A 664 -23.73 21.58 -35.49
CA ASP A 664 -23.29 22.82 -36.13
C ASP A 664 -21.89 23.19 -35.62
N THR A 665 -20.90 23.29 -36.52
CA THR A 665 -19.53 23.60 -36.10
C THR A 665 -19.30 25.10 -35.92
N GLY A 666 -20.26 25.95 -36.32
CA GLY A 666 -20.11 27.41 -36.32
C GLY A 666 -19.11 27.95 -37.35
N VAL A 667 -18.42 27.09 -38.12
CA VAL A 667 -17.47 27.52 -39.15
C VAL A 667 -18.22 27.85 -40.44
N ARG A 668 -18.03 29.06 -40.98
CA ARG A 668 -18.67 29.51 -42.23
C ARG A 668 -18.22 28.65 -43.41
N ALA A 669 -19.18 28.08 -44.14
CA ALA A 669 -18.94 27.27 -45.33
C ALA A 669 -18.54 28.15 -46.52
N ARG A 670 -17.24 28.48 -46.60
CA ARG A 670 -16.64 29.27 -47.67
C ARG A 670 -15.24 28.79 -48.05
N THR A 671 -14.69 29.32 -49.15
CA THR A 671 -13.29 29.12 -49.55
C THR A 671 -12.36 29.48 -48.40
N GLY A 672 -11.34 28.65 -48.17
CA GLY A 672 -10.39 28.79 -47.07
C GLY A 672 -10.67 27.87 -45.89
N VAL A 673 -11.76 27.10 -45.90
CA VAL A 673 -12.03 26.07 -44.88
C VAL A 673 -11.15 24.85 -45.10
N LYS A 674 -10.47 24.41 -44.04
CA LYS A 674 -9.77 23.14 -43.96
C LYS A 674 -10.26 22.37 -42.73
N ALA A 675 -10.43 21.06 -42.83
CA ALA A 675 -10.81 20.21 -41.71
C ALA A 675 -9.95 18.94 -41.65
N GLU A 676 -9.66 18.48 -40.45
CA GLU A 676 -8.97 17.22 -40.17
C GLU A 676 -9.78 16.43 -39.15
N ALA A 677 -10.07 15.17 -39.43
CA ALA A 677 -10.79 14.31 -38.51
C ALA A 677 -10.26 12.87 -38.53
N ASP A 678 -10.34 12.21 -37.38
CA ASP A 678 -10.09 10.77 -37.27
C ASP A 678 -11.43 10.06 -37.03
N ILE A 679 -11.87 9.30 -38.02
CA ILE A 679 -13.21 8.73 -38.05
C ILE A 679 -13.23 7.27 -38.49
N ARG A 680 -14.18 6.52 -37.95
CA ARG A 680 -14.52 5.17 -38.38
C ARG A 680 -15.98 5.11 -38.79
N TRP A 681 -16.22 4.75 -40.04
CA TRP A 681 -17.56 4.53 -40.56
C TRP A 681 -18.15 3.22 -40.03
N MET A 682 -19.43 3.26 -39.69
CA MET A 682 -20.17 2.11 -39.18
C MET A 682 -20.98 1.48 -40.32
N ASN A 683 -21.24 0.16 -40.24
CA ASN A 683 -21.97 -0.59 -41.26
C ASN A 683 -23.35 0.03 -41.57
N TYR A 684 -23.44 0.75 -42.70
CA TYR A 684 -24.66 1.38 -43.19
C TYR A 684 -24.63 1.55 -44.70
N ASN A 685 -25.69 1.10 -45.38
CA ASN A 685 -25.74 1.01 -46.85
C ASN A 685 -26.45 2.21 -47.51
N GLY A 686 -26.71 3.31 -46.79
CA GLY A 686 -27.34 4.53 -47.35
C GLY A 686 -26.32 5.66 -47.57
N GLU A 687 -26.74 6.73 -48.25
CA GLU A 687 -25.91 7.93 -48.45
C GLU A 687 -25.63 8.64 -47.11
N GLN A 688 -24.37 9.00 -46.86
CA GLN A 688 -23.93 9.59 -45.59
C GLN A 688 -22.92 10.71 -45.81
N THR A 689 -22.93 11.73 -44.95
CA THR A 689 -21.89 12.78 -44.94
C THR A 689 -21.39 13.06 -43.54
N PHE A 690 -20.08 13.09 -43.37
CA PHE A 690 -19.49 13.47 -42.09
C PHE A 690 -19.36 14.99 -41.93
N LEU A 691 -18.96 15.73 -42.97
CA LEU A 691 -18.85 17.18 -42.95
C LEU A 691 -19.45 17.79 -44.21
N GLY A 692 -20.36 18.76 -44.05
CA GLY A 692 -20.79 19.57 -45.17
C GLY A 692 -21.88 20.60 -44.93
N ALA A 693 -22.16 21.38 -45.97
CA ALA A 693 -23.19 22.42 -46.02
C ALA A 693 -23.70 22.58 -47.47
N ALA A 694 -24.97 22.97 -47.66
CA ALA A 694 -25.51 23.23 -49.00
C ALA A 694 -26.60 24.30 -49.02
N THR A 695 -26.54 25.21 -49.99
CA THR A 695 -27.57 26.23 -50.26
C THR A 695 -27.86 26.29 -51.77
N GLY A 696 -29.12 26.02 -52.15
CA GLY A 696 -29.52 25.99 -53.56
C GLY A 696 -28.74 24.93 -54.37
N THR A 697 -28.02 25.38 -55.40
CA THR A 697 -27.16 24.55 -56.25
C THR A 697 -25.70 24.49 -55.79
N SER A 698 -25.31 25.30 -54.80
CA SER A 698 -23.93 25.38 -54.30
C SER A 698 -23.76 24.57 -53.02
N SER A 699 -22.62 23.89 -52.89
CA SER A 699 -22.38 22.97 -51.78
C SER A 699 -20.92 22.85 -51.35
N PHE A 700 -20.73 22.48 -50.09
CA PHE A 700 -19.52 21.99 -49.46
C PHE A 700 -19.80 20.56 -49.00
N TYR A 701 -19.55 19.56 -49.82
CA TYR A 701 -19.58 18.15 -49.38
C TYR A 701 -18.16 17.69 -49.22
N MET A 702 -17.66 17.70 -47.99
CA MET A 702 -16.25 17.42 -47.71
C MET A 702 -15.98 15.91 -47.65
N MET A 703 -16.94 15.13 -47.13
CA MET A 703 -16.79 13.69 -46.92
C MET A 703 -18.12 12.96 -47.15
N HIS A 704 -18.59 12.90 -48.40
CA HIS A 704 -19.89 12.31 -48.76
C HIS A 704 -19.75 10.94 -49.44
N TYR A 705 -20.49 9.97 -48.91
CA TYR A 705 -20.62 8.59 -49.40
C TYR A 705 -21.94 8.39 -50.14
N VAL A 706 -21.89 7.77 -51.34
CA VAL A 706 -23.08 7.42 -52.13
C VAL A 706 -23.15 5.91 -52.32
N THR A 707 -24.37 5.37 -52.23
CA THR A 707 -24.70 3.98 -52.60
C THR A 707 -24.08 3.64 -53.95
N TRP A 708 -23.51 2.44 -54.13
CA TRP A 708 -22.63 2.03 -55.26
C TRP A 708 -21.13 2.38 -55.13
N LEU A 709 -20.66 2.69 -53.92
CA LEU A 709 -19.23 2.72 -53.54
C LEU A 709 -18.40 3.78 -54.30
N LYS A 710 -18.93 4.99 -54.48
CA LYS A 710 -18.16 6.13 -55.00
C LYS A 710 -18.24 7.30 -54.03
N MET A 711 -17.12 7.96 -53.79
CA MET A 711 -17.12 9.26 -53.13
C MET A 711 -17.44 10.35 -54.12
N TRP A 712 -18.11 11.38 -53.63
CA TRP A 712 -18.04 12.66 -54.30
C TRP A 712 -17.81 13.78 -53.31
N VAL A 713 -17.20 14.82 -53.83
CA VAL A 713 -16.90 16.06 -53.14
C VAL A 713 -17.62 17.18 -53.87
N GLY A 714 -18.20 18.08 -53.10
CA GLY A 714 -18.91 19.25 -53.60
C GLY A 714 -18.16 20.51 -53.19
N TYR A 715 -17.83 21.34 -54.17
CA TYR A 715 -17.26 22.67 -53.95
C TYR A 715 -17.93 23.65 -54.92
N GLY A 716 -18.71 24.59 -54.38
CA GLY A 716 -19.57 25.46 -55.18
C GLY A 716 -20.64 24.67 -55.92
N ALA A 717 -20.87 25.00 -57.19
CA ALA A 717 -21.79 24.26 -58.05
C ALA A 717 -21.18 22.96 -58.62
N THR A 718 -19.89 22.72 -58.37
CA THR A 718 -19.17 21.58 -58.94
C THR A 718 -19.28 20.36 -58.03
N ARG A 719 -19.69 19.24 -58.63
CA ARG A 719 -19.74 17.92 -58.02
C ARG A 719 -18.78 16.98 -58.74
N THR A 720 -17.82 16.44 -58.01
CA THR A 720 -16.79 15.56 -58.57
C THR A 720 -16.80 14.21 -57.88
N TYR A 721 -16.95 13.14 -58.66
CA TYR A 721 -16.78 11.78 -58.17
C TYR A 721 -15.31 11.36 -58.31
N PHE A 722 -14.79 10.65 -57.33
CA PHE A 722 -13.42 10.16 -57.36
C PHE A 722 -13.29 8.78 -56.70
N ASN A 723 -12.20 8.08 -57.03
CA ASN A 723 -11.82 6.78 -56.46
C ASN A 723 -10.54 6.94 -55.63
N ASP A 724 -10.33 6.08 -54.64
CA ASP A 724 -9.06 6.03 -53.90
C ASP A 724 -7.94 5.48 -54.82
N PRO A 725 -6.82 6.21 -55.02
CA PRO A 725 -5.75 5.78 -55.91
C PRO A 725 -5.05 4.48 -55.48
N GLY A 726 -5.04 4.15 -54.19
CA GLY A 726 -4.35 2.98 -53.65
C GLY A 726 -5.23 1.74 -53.51
N THR A 727 -6.56 1.91 -53.49
CA THR A 727 -7.47 0.83 -53.09
C THR A 727 -8.75 0.69 -53.92
N GLY A 728 -8.94 1.52 -54.95
CA GLY A 728 -10.09 1.46 -55.86
C GLY A 728 -11.38 2.02 -55.25
N SER A 729 -12.54 1.68 -55.85
CA SER A 729 -13.85 2.17 -55.41
C SER A 729 -14.24 1.71 -54.00
N THR A 730 -13.58 0.70 -53.43
CA THR A 730 -14.07 0.00 -52.24
C THR A 730 -13.35 0.29 -50.92
N ALA A 731 -12.23 1.04 -50.89
CA ALA A 731 -11.39 1.08 -49.68
C ALA A 731 -11.03 2.46 -49.10
N LEU A 732 -11.74 3.51 -49.49
CA LEU A 732 -11.97 4.66 -48.60
C LEU A 732 -12.86 4.31 -47.39
N TRP A 733 -13.49 3.13 -47.41
CA TRP A 733 -14.61 2.75 -46.55
C TRP A 733 -14.55 1.28 -46.15
N ALA A 734 -13.37 0.75 -45.79
CA ALA A 734 -13.35 -0.52 -45.06
C ALA A 734 -14.23 -0.30 -43.81
N PRO A 735 -15.41 -0.96 -43.72
CA PRO A 735 -16.19 -0.87 -42.52
C PRO A 735 -15.29 -1.32 -41.39
N ASP A 736 -15.45 -0.68 -40.24
CA ASP A 736 -14.74 -1.08 -39.03
C ASP A 736 -13.27 -0.64 -38.90
N ALA A 737 -12.76 0.24 -39.78
CA ALA A 737 -11.42 0.85 -39.67
C ALA A 737 -11.45 2.38 -39.43
N TYR A 738 -10.53 2.88 -38.60
CA TYR A 738 -10.29 4.32 -38.41
C TYR A 738 -9.45 4.90 -39.55
N ASN A 739 -9.83 6.08 -40.03
CA ASN A 739 -9.12 6.82 -41.05
C ASN A 739 -8.96 8.27 -40.63
N LYS A 740 -7.73 8.76 -40.68
CA LYS A 740 -7.41 10.18 -40.57
C LYS A 740 -7.64 10.83 -41.92
N VAL A 741 -8.62 11.74 -42.01
CA VAL A 741 -8.98 12.43 -43.24
C VAL A 741 -8.76 13.93 -43.08
N THR A 742 -8.07 14.52 -44.04
CA THR A 742 -7.88 15.97 -44.16
C THR A 742 -8.56 16.44 -45.43
N VAL A 743 -9.43 17.43 -45.32
CA VAL A 743 -10.07 18.11 -46.46
C VAL A 743 -9.60 19.55 -46.44
N ASP A 744 -9.05 20.02 -47.54
CA ASP A 744 -8.53 21.38 -47.67
C ASP A 744 -9.25 22.06 -48.84
N PHE A 745 -10.12 23.01 -48.57
CA PHE A 745 -10.81 23.81 -49.59
C PHE A 745 -10.26 25.24 -49.64
N SER A 746 -8.93 25.35 -49.53
CA SER A 746 -8.22 26.61 -49.80
C SER A 746 -8.34 27.04 -51.26
N ALA A 747 -8.17 28.33 -51.53
CA ALA A 747 -8.20 28.87 -52.89
C ALA A 747 -7.11 28.24 -53.77
N GLY A 748 -7.46 27.87 -55.00
CA GLY A 748 -6.51 27.37 -56.01
C GLY A 748 -6.02 25.93 -55.83
N ALA A 749 -6.31 25.26 -54.72
CA ALA A 749 -5.80 23.91 -54.44
C ALA A 749 -6.71 23.11 -53.49
N GLN A 750 -7.92 22.79 -53.93
CA GLN A 750 -8.81 21.93 -53.15
C GLN A 750 -8.30 20.49 -53.14
N SER A 751 -8.25 19.85 -51.98
CA SER A 751 -7.75 18.48 -51.86
C SER A 751 -8.40 17.69 -50.73
N ILE A 752 -8.34 16.37 -50.85
CA ILE A 752 -8.67 15.42 -49.79
C ILE A 752 -7.51 14.44 -49.65
N THR A 753 -7.05 14.28 -48.42
CA THR A 753 -5.99 13.35 -48.04
C THR A 753 -6.54 12.37 -47.02
N ARG A 754 -6.26 11.07 -47.19
CA ARG A 754 -6.60 10.01 -46.23
C ARG A 754 -5.32 9.31 -45.81
N ASN A 755 -5.06 9.22 -44.50
CA ASN A 755 -3.87 8.58 -43.91
C ASN A 755 -2.60 8.99 -44.66
N GLY A 756 -2.41 10.30 -44.87
CA GLY A 756 -1.25 10.85 -45.60
C GLY A 756 -1.29 10.75 -47.13
N THR A 757 -2.21 9.95 -47.70
CA THR A 757 -2.33 9.76 -49.16
C THR A 757 -3.34 10.73 -49.77
N ASN A 758 -2.94 11.51 -50.78
CA ASN A 758 -3.87 12.34 -51.54
C ASN A 758 -4.84 11.45 -52.35
N VAL A 759 -6.13 11.54 -52.06
CA VAL A 759 -7.17 10.74 -52.73
C VAL A 759 -7.98 11.55 -53.74
N TRP A 760 -7.92 12.88 -53.64
CA TRP A 760 -8.55 13.79 -54.58
C TRP A 760 -7.87 15.16 -54.56
N SER A 761 -7.77 15.78 -55.73
CA SER A 761 -7.35 17.17 -55.89
C SER A 761 -8.14 17.84 -57.01
N PHE A 762 -8.42 19.12 -56.85
CA PHE A 762 -9.09 19.99 -57.81
C PHE A 762 -8.57 21.40 -57.61
N ALA A 763 -8.27 22.11 -58.70
CA ALA A 763 -7.81 23.48 -58.64
C ALA A 763 -8.91 24.39 -59.16
N SER A 764 -9.55 25.13 -58.26
CA SER A 764 -10.43 26.24 -58.59
C SER A 764 -10.04 27.48 -57.81
N GLU A 765 -9.93 28.59 -58.54
CA GLU A 765 -9.77 29.94 -57.99
C GLU A 765 -11.11 30.60 -57.66
N GLU A 766 -12.24 29.93 -57.95
CA GLU A 766 -13.58 30.43 -57.63
C GLU A 766 -13.75 30.54 -56.10
N ALA A 767 -14.05 31.75 -55.64
CA ALA A 767 -14.41 32.03 -54.25
C ALA A 767 -15.89 31.65 -54.02
N VAL A 768 -16.11 30.60 -53.23
CA VAL A 768 -17.43 30.10 -52.85
C VAL A 768 -17.72 30.52 -51.42
N ASP A 769 -18.90 31.09 -51.17
CA ASP A 769 -19.43 31.33 -49.81
C ASP A 769 -20.93 30.99 -49.80
N LEU A 770 -21.32 30.00 -49.01
CA LEU A 770 -22.72 29.55 -48.94
C LEU A 770 -23.57 30.38 -47.97
N ASN A 771 -22.97 31.32 -47.23
CA ASN A 771 -23.62 32.11 -46.19
C ASN A 771 -24.33 31.26 -45.12
N CYS A 772 -23.79 30.08 -44.83
CA CYS A 772 -24.22 29.17 -43.76
C CYS A 772 -23.00 28.49 -43.11
N THR A 773 -23.22 27.72 -42.06
CA THR A 773 -22.18 26.99 -41.33
C THR A 773 -22.03 25.56 -41.84
N VAL A 774 -20.82 25.01 -41.70
CA VAL A 774 -20.54 23.59 -41.92
C VAL A 774 -21.15 22.80 -40.76
N THR A 775 -21.85 21.71 -41.07
CA THR A 775 -22.33 20.76 -40.06
C THR A 775 -21.50 19.48 -40.09
N ALA A 776 -21.28 18.92 -38.91
CA ALA A 776 -20.74 17.58 -38.72
C ALA A 776 -21.86 16.55 -38.52
N PHE A 777 -21.58 15.30 -38.85
CA PHE A 777 -22.47 14.12 -38.79
C PHE A 777 -23.67 14.12 -39.76
N ALA A 778 -23.98 15.24 -40.40
CA ALA A 778 -24.94 15.40 -41.49
C ALA A 778 -24.60 16.66 -42.30
N VAL A 779 -25.32 16.91 -43.40
CA VAL A 779 -25.28 18.18 -44.14
C VAL A 779 -26.54 18.98 -43.89
N ARG A 780 -26.38 20.27 -43.61
CA ARG A 780 -27.50 21.21 -43.61
C ARG A 780 -27.86 21.61 -45.03
N ARG A 781 -29.04 21.19 -45.51
CA ARG A 781 -29.60 21.52 -46.82
C ARG A 781 -31.01 22.08 -46.65
N PHE A 782 -31.25 23.28 -47.21
CA PHE A 782 -32.53 24.00 -47.06
C PHE A 782 -32.98 24.21 -45.59
N GLY A 783 -32.02 24.38 -44.69
CA GLY A 783 -32.28 24.60 -43.26
C GLY A 783 -32.45 23.31 -42.43
N TRP A 784 -32.55 22.14 -43.07
CA TRP A 784 -32.74 20.84 -42.41
C TRP A 784 -31.53 19.91 -42.58
N PRO A 785 -31.23 19.04 -41.61
CA PRO A 785 -30.20 18.03 -41.74
C PRO A 785 -30.61 16.93 -42.74
N TYR A 786 -29.69 16.63 -43.67
CA TYR A 786 -29.78 15.59 -44.70
C TYR A 786 -28.49 14.75 -44.71
N TYR A 787 -28.57 13.54 -45.27
CA TYR A 787 -27.41 12.64 -45.42
C TYR A 787 -26.71 12.29 -44.10
N TRP A 788 -27.50 11.83 -43.13
CA TRP A 788 -27.01 11.44 -41.81
C TRP A 788 -25.93 10.37 -41.86
N SER A 789 -24.89 10.53 -41.04
CA SER A 789 -23.77 9.59 -40.97
C SER A 789 -23.78 8.74 -39.70
N ARG A 790 -23.39 7.47 -39.86
CA ARG A 790 -23.11 6.56 -38.75
C ARG A 790 -21.61 6.40 -38.63
N VAL A 791 -21.04 7.03 -37.63
CA VAL A 791 -19.59 7.22 -37.55
C VAL A 791 -19.14 7.37 -36.11
N ARG A 792 -17.99 6.77 -35.78
CA ARG A 792 -17.22 7.06 -34.57
C ARG A 792 -16.19 8.14 -34.89
N CYS A 793 -16.12 9.17 -34.06
CA CYS A 793 -15.19 10.29 -34.23
C CYS A 793 -14.26 10.38 -33.02
N LYS A 794 -12.95 10.35 -33.24
CA LYS A 794 -11.91 10.53 -32.22
C LYS A 794 -11.46 12.00 -32.06
N GLY A 795 -11.84 12.86 -32.99
CA GLY A 795 -11.55 14.29 -32.95
C GLY A 795 -11.78 14.96 -34.30
N LEU A 796 -12.00 16.28 -34.27
CA LEU A 796 -12.21 17.12 -35.46
C LEU A 796 -11.57 18.50 -35.26
N LYS A 797 -10.63 18.85 -36.12
CA LYS A 797 -10.01 20.19 -36.18
C LYS A 797 -10.47 20.93 -37.43
N MET A 798 -10.69 22.23 -37.32
CA MET A 798 -11.05 23.07 -38.46
C MET A 798 -10.26 24.37 -38.47
N TRP A 799 -9.80 24.74 -39.66
CA TRP A 799 -9.13 26.00 -39.93
C TRP A 799 -9.95 26.82 -40.93
N LEU A 800 -9.86 28.14 -40.81
CA LEU A 800 -10.37 29.10 -41.77
C LEU A 800 -9.23 30.05 -42.15
N ASP A 801 -8.91 30.13 -43.44
CA ASP A 801 -7.79 30.91 -43.99
C ASP A 801 -6.45 30.64 -43.26
N GLY A 802 -6.19 29.36 -42.95
CA GLY A 802 -4.98 28.91 -42.26
C GLY A 802 -4.98 29.08 -40.74
N THR A 803 -5.98 29.75 -40.15
CA THR A 803 -6.11 29.91 -38.70
C THR A 803 -6.96 28.79 -38.10
N LEU A 804 -6.49 28.13 -37.04
CA LEU A 804 -7.28 27.11 -36.33
C LEU A 804 -8.44 27.78 -35.60
N VAL A 805 -9.67 27.43 -35.96
CA VAL A 805 -10.90 28.05 -35.41
C VAL A 805 -11.74 27.10 -34.56
N ARG A 806 -11.53 25.79 -34.68
CA ARG A 806 -12.19 24.74 -33.87
C ARG A 806 -11.24 23.56 -33.63
N ASP A 807 -11.21 23.00 -32.42
CA ASP A 807 -10.53 21.73 -32.08
C ASP A 807 -11.42 20.90 -31.14
N PHE A 808 -12.29 20.10 -31.74
CA PHE A 808 -13.26 19.27 -31.06
C PHE A 808 -12.67 17.94 -30.59
N ARG A 809 -12.83 17.64 -29.30
CA ARG A 809 -12.39 16.42 -28.63
C ARG A 809 -13.55 15.65 -28.00
N PRO A 810 -13.65 14.33 -28.17
CA PRO A 810 -14.73 13.54 -27.58
C PRO A 810 -14.67 13.55 -26.04
N CYS A 811 -15.82 13.80 -25.40
CA CYS A 811 -15.92 13.94 -23.95
C CYS A 811 -17.27 13.47 -23.40
N MET A 812 -17.35 13.38 -22.08
CA MET A 812 -18.58 13.19 -21.32
C MET A 812 -18.85 14.43 -20.47
N LYS A 813 -20.11 14.87 -20.42
CA LYS A 813 -20.54 15.97 -19.55
C LYS A 813 -21.96 15.75 -19.07
N GLY A 814 -22.17 15.71 -17.75
CA GLY A 814 -23.45 15.37 -17.14
C GLY A 814 -23.96 13.99 -17.56
N GLY A 815 -23.05 13.04 -17.77
CA GLY A 815 -23.39 11.69 -18.28
C GLY A 815 -23.79 11.65 -19.76
N ARG A 816 -23.66 12.76 -20.50
CA ARG A 816 -23.99 12.85 -21.93
C ARG A 816 -22.71 12.92 -22.79
N PRO A 817 -22.59 12.09 -23.84
CA PRO A 817 -21.48 12.18 -24.78
C PRO A 817 -21.56 13.47 -25.62
N GLY A 818 -20.42 14.15 -25.79
CA GLY A 818 -20.32 15.41 -26.51
C GLY A 818 -18.93 15.67 -27.08
N LEU A 819 -18.76 16.80 -27.75
CA LEU A 819 -17.47 17.25 -28.29
C LEU A 819 -17.05 18.56 -27.60
N TYR A 820 -15.93 18.54 -26.89
CA TYR A 820 -15.35 19.73 -26.27
C TYR A 820 -14.44 20.45 -27.28
N ASP A 821 -14.78 21.69 -27.59
CA ASP A 821 -13.95 22.57 -28.42
C ASP A 821 -12.88 23.25 -27.57
N THR A 822 -11.62 22.88 -27.77
CA THR A 822 -10.51 23.45 -27.02
C THR A 822 -10.16 24.88 -27.45
N VAL A 823 -10.60 25.33 -28.63
CA VAL A 823 -10.32 26.69 -29.13
C VAL A 823 -11.30 27.70 -28.54
N ASN A 824 -12.60 27.39 -28.56
CA ASN A 824 -13.65 28.30 -28.07
C ASN A 824 -14.10 28.00 -26.65
N ASP A 825 -13.51 26.97 -26.03
CA ASP A 825 -13.74 26.60 -24.64
C ASP A 825 -15.21 26.27 -24.32
N GLU A 826 -15.81 25.36 -25.11
CA GLU A 826 -17.20 24.97 -24.94
C GLU A 826 -17.42 23.48 -25.19
N VAL A 827 -18.42 22.89 -24.53
CA VAL A 827 -18.90 21.54 -24.85
C VAL A 827 -20.11 21.63 -25.76
N CYS A 828 -19.96 21.10 -26.97
CA CYS A 828 -20.98 21.10 -27.99
C CYS A 828 -21.68 19.74 -28.05
N PHE A 829 -23.00 19.79 -28.09
CA PHE A 829 -23.87 18.62 -28.27
C PHE A 829 -24.56 18.69 -29.63
N PRO A 830 -24.84 17.54 -30.27
CA PRO A 830 -25.60 17.53 -31.51
C PRO A 830 -27.01 18.10 -31.29
N ALA A 831 -27.58 18.70 -32.33
CA ALA A 831 -28.97 19.11 -32.35
C ALA A 831 -29.88 17.89 -32.47
N GLY A 832 -30.86 17.76 -31.56
CA GLY A 832 -31.81 16.64 -31.53
C GLY A 832 -31.42 15.57 -30.50
N GLU A 833 -31.23 14.33 -30.94
CA GLU A 833 -30.83 13.21 -30.09
C GLU A 833 -29.33 13.30 -29.70
N ASP A 834 -28.97 12.83 -28.50
CA ASP A 834 -27.57 12.71 -28.07
C ASP A 834 -26.79 11.70 -28.94
N PHE A 835 -25.45 11.74 -28.89
CA PHE A 835 -24.64 10.68 -29.48
C PHE A 835 -25.01 9.31 -28.89
N SER A 836 -25.05 8.28 -29.73
CA SER A 836 -25.56 6.96 -29.37
C SER A 836 -24.59 6.13 -28.53
N GLY A 837 -23.34 6.58 -28.41
CA GLY A 837 -22.33 5.92 -27.61
C GLY A 837 -21.06 6.76 -27.48
N ALA A 838 -20.21 6.32 -26.57
CA ALA A 838 -18.86 6.85 -26.36
C ALA A 838 -17.88 5.69 -26.15
N GLY A 839 -16.62 5.92 -26.52
CA GLY A 839 -15.52 5.05 -26.15
C GLY A 839 -15.21 5.08 -24.66
N GLY A 840 -14.26 4.27 -24.21
CA GLY A 840 -13.78 4.30 -22.83
C GLY A 840 -13.17 5.68 -22.47
N PRO A 841 -13.08 6.02 -21.17
CA PRO A 841 -12.37 7.21 -20.73
C PRO A 841 -10.94 7.23 -21.26
N LEU A 842 -10.49 8.39 -21.77
CA LEU A 842 -9.09 8.61 -22.10
C LEU A 842 -8.33 8.93 -20.82
N ASN A 843 -7.31 8.13 -20.49
CA ASN A 843 -6.30 8.49 -19.49
C ASN A 843 -5.49 9.70 -20.03
N ALA A 844 -4.93 10.57 -19.19
CA ALA A 844 -4.37 11.85 -19.63
C ALA A 844 -3.04 11.77 -20.42
N GLU A 845 -2.67 10.63 -20.99
CA GLU A 845 -1.59 10.55 -21.96
C GLU A 845 -2.06 10.98 -23.35
N GLY A 846 -2.17 12.30 -23.53
CA GLY A 846 -2.32 12.95 -24.83
C GLY A 846 -0.99 13.45 -25.41
N PHE A 847 -0.31 12.57 -26.14
CA PHE A 847 0.63 12.76 -27.27
C PHE A 847 2.04 13.38 -27.10
N ALA A 848 3.07 12.58 -27.45
CA ALA A 848 3.99 12.83 -28.58
C ALA A 848 4.82 11.58 -28.95
N GLY A 849 4.71 11.08 -30.19
CA GLY A 849 5.59 10.01 -30.72
C GLY A 849 5.13 9.34 -32.02
N HIS A 850 5.37 10.03 -33.15
CA HIS A 850 5.49 9.59 -34.56
C HIS A 850 4.59 8.48 -35.18
N PHE A 851 3.97 8.82 -36.33
CA PHE A 851 3.33 7.92 -37.29
C PHE A 851 4.34 7.00 -38.02
N VAL A 852 3.88 5.83 -38.49
CA VAL A 852 4.48 5.09 -39.62
C VAL A 852 3.39 4.80 -40.64
N ASP A 853 3.58 5.23 -41.89
CA ASP A 853 2.53 5.33 -42.92
C ASP A 853 2.30 4.09 -43.82
N TYR A 854 3.10 3.01 -43.78
CA TYR A 854 2.73 1.69 -44.37
C TYR A 854 3.72 0.55 -43.98
N VAL A 855 3.30 -0.72 -44.18
CA VAL A 855 4.18 -1.89 -44.42
C VAL A 855 3.67 -2.58 -45.70
N ALA A 856 4.50 -2.71 -46.75
CA ALA A 856 4.16 -3.50 -47.95
C ALA A 856 5.05 -4.72 -48.03
N ALA A 857 4.44 -5.85 -48.40
CA ALA A 857 5.11 -7.07 -48.73
C ALA A 857 5.07 -7.29 -50.25
N THR A 858 6.23 -7.19 -50.92
CA THR A 858 6.38 -7.58 -52.33
C THR A 858 6.62 -9.09 -52.42
N GLY A 859 5.61 -9.88 -52.03
CA GLY A 859 5.44 -11.27 -52.47
C GLY A 859 6.54 -12.31 -52.20
N ALA A 860 7.55 -12.09 -51.34
CA ALA A 860 8.61 -13.10 -51.12
C ALA A 860 9.21 -13.16 -49.69
N GLN A 861 8.49 -12.77 -48.64
CA GLN A 861 8.97 -12.86 -47.25
C GLN A 861 7.93 -13.53 -46.33
N TYR A 862 8.39 -14.37 -45.40
CA TYR A 862 7.61 -15.06 -44.36
C TYR A 862 8.13 -14.69 -42.96
N VAL A 863 7.28 -14.78 -41.94
CA VAL A 863 7.65 -14.75 -40.52
C VAL A 863 7.62 -16.18 -39.98
N ASP A 864 8.78 -16.73 -39.63
CA ASP A 864 8.95 -18.06 -39.04
C ASP A 864 8.67 -18.01 -37.53
N LEU A 865 7.68 -18.78 -37.06
CA LEU A 865 7.29 -18.88 -35.64
C LEU A 865 7.93 -20.08 -34.91
N GLY A 866 8.79 -20.85 -35.58
CA GLY A 866 9.70 -21.84 -34.98
C GLY A 866 9.13 -22.83 -33.96
N VAL A 867 8.51 -23.93 -34.41
CA VAL A 867 8.75 -25.35 -33.98
C VAL A 867 7.81 -26.36 -34.70
N ARG A 868 8.32 -27.58 -34.98
CA ARG A 868 7.65 -28.75 -35.63
C ARG A 868 7.43 -29.92 -34.66
N GLY A 869 6.25 -30.56 -34.64
CA GLY A 869 5.93 -31.76 -33.83
C GLY A 869 5.86 -33.09 -34.61
N ARG A 870 6.05 -34.25 -33.94
CA ARG A 870 5.88 -35.63 -34.48
C ARG A 870 5.16 -36.60 -33.51
N SER A 871 4.68 -37.71 -34.10
CA SER A 871 3.72 -38.73 -33.64
C SER A 871 3.89 -39.29 -32.22
N GLY A 872 2.81 -39.22 -31.42
CA GLY A 872 2.67 -39.89 -30.13
C GLY A 872 1.55 -39.35 -29.22
N THR A 873 0.99 -38.18 -29.49
CA THR A 873 0.02 -37.55 -28.57
C THR A 873 -1.40 -38.12 -28.73
N LYS A 874 -1.99 -38.60 -27.63
CA LYS A 874 -3.39 -39.03 -27.48
C LYS A 874 -4.16 -37.89 -26.79
N VAL A 875 -5.31 -37.50 -27.36
CA VAL A 875 -6.17 -36.37 -26.92
C VAL A 875 -7.49 -36.91 -26.37
N GLU A 876 -7.95 -36.42 -25.21
CA GLU A 876 -9.33 -36.57 -24.72
C GLU A 876 -9.83 -35.31 -23.94
N LYS A 877 -11.00 -34.79 -24.38
CA LYS A 877 -12.06 -33.99 -23.66
C LYS A 877 -11.86 -32.49 -23.38
N ALA A 878 -12.94 -31.68 -23.49
CA ALA A 878 -12.87 -30.21 -23.44
C ALA A 878 -14.14 -29.45 -22.96
N ASN A 879 -14.03 -28.60 -21.93
CA ASN A 879 -15.12 -27.72 -21.49
C ASN A 879 -15.10 -26.38 -22.25
N ALA A 880 -16.21 -25.98 -22.89
CA ALA A 880 -16.26 -24.74 -23.66
C ALA A 880 -17.68 -24.18 -23.81
N ARG A 881 -17.82 -22.85 -23.84
CA ARG A 881 -19.03 -22.14 -24.29
C ARG A 881 -18.93 -21.84 -25.78
N CYS A 882 -19.99 -22.14 -26.51
CA CYS A 882 -20.18 -21.80 -27.92
C CYS A 882 -21.22 -20.69 -28.03
N TYR A 883 -20.84 -19.53 -28.60
CA TYR A 883 -21.73 -18.39 -28.85
C TYR A 883 -22.17 -18.34 -30.32
N SER A 884 -21.32 -18.78 -31.24
CA SER A 884 -21.68 -19.02 -32.65
C SER A 884 -20.63 -19.88 -33.36
N LEU A 885 -21.01 -20.60 -34.43
CA LEU A 885 -20.08 -21.33 -35.28
C LEU A 885 -20.54 -21.37 -36.74
N LYS A 886 -19.73 -20.85 -37.64
CA LYS A 886 -19.91 -20.92 -39.09
C LYS A 886 -18.84 -21.82 -39.71
N ILE A 887 -19.25 -22.59 -40.72
CA ILE A 887 -18.38 -23.49 -41.47
C ILE A 887 -18.57 -23.20 -42.95
N TRP A 888 -17.46 -23.01 -43.66
CA TRP A 888 -17.41 -22.82 -45.10
C TRP A 888 -16.60 -23.93 -45.75
N GLN A 889 -17.01 -24.33 -46.94
CA GLN A 889 -16.34 -25.36 -47.71
C GLN A 889 -16.24 -24.96 -49.19
N THR A 890 -15.16 -25.34 -49.84
CA THR A 890 -15.01 -25.19 -51.29
C THR A 890 -15.93 -26.16 -52.04
N PRO A 891 -16.41 -25.82 -53.25
CA PRO A 891 -17.29 -26.70 -54.04
C PRO A 891 -16.63 -28.02 -54.44
N THR A 892 -15.29 -28.05 -54.52
CA THR A 892 -14.49 -29.21 -54.89
C THR A 892 -13.40 -29.49 -53.85
N THR A 893 -12.84 -30.71 -53.85
CA THR A 893 -11.70 -31.08 -52.99
C THR A 893 -10.35 -30.65 -53.57
N ASN A 894 -10.30 -29.69 -54.49
CA ASN A 894 -9.05 -29.25 -55.12
C ASN A 894 -8.35 -28.20 -54.25
N ALA A 895 -7.08 -28.41 -53.92
CA ALA A 895 -6.32 -27.55 -53.01
C ALA A 895 -6.06 -26.11 -53.54
N GLY A 896 -6.32 -25.85 -54.82
CA GLY A 896 -6.18 -24.52 -55.44
C GLY A 896 -7.48 -23.71 -55.52
N ASP A 897 -8.59 -24.25 -55.03
CA ASP A 897 -9.90 -23.60 -55.06
C ASP A 897 -9.98 -22.56 -53.92
N THR A 898 -10.17 -21.29 -54.27
CA THR A 898 -10.19 -20.17 -53.29
C THR A 898 -11.61 -19.68 -52.96
N ALA A 899 -12.62 -20.24 -53.63
CA ALA A 899 -14.01 -19.87 -53.46
C ALA A 899 -14.67 -20.72 -52.35
N TYR A 900 -14.79 -20.17 -51.15
CA TYR A 900 -15.43 -20.82 -50.00
C TYR A 900 -16.92 -20.49 -49.95
N ALA A 901 -17.79 -21.51 -49.94
CA ALA A 901 -19.24 -21.35 -49.73
C ALA A 901 -19.59 -21.62 -48.27
N LEU A 902 -20.48 -20.82 -47.67
CA LEU A 902 -20.98 -21.06 -46.32
C LEU A 902 -21.88 -22.29 -46.33
N VAL A 903 -21.51 -23.34 -45.60
CA VAL A 903 -22.23 -24.63 -45.57
C VAL A 903 -22.97 -24.87 -44.26
N ARG A 904 -22.56 -24.23 -43.15
CA ARG A 904 -23.26 -24.26 -41.85
C ARG A 904 -23.15 -22.90 -41.16
N ASP A 905 -24.22 -22.42 -40.54
CA ASP A 905 -24.24 -21.23 -39.67
C ASP A 905 -25.01 -21.54 -38.38
N LEU A 906 -24.28 -22.08 -37.42
CA LEU A 906 -24.78 -22.70 -36.21
C LEU A 906 -24.88 -21.66 -35.08
N VAL A 907 -26.07 -21.54 -34.49
CA VAL A 907 -26.33 -20.67 -33.34
C VAL A 907 -26.97 -21.42 -32.16
N PRO A 908 -26.59 -21.10 -30.92
CA PRO A 908 -27.14 -21.70 -29.71
C PRO A 908 -28.66 -21.51 -29.56
N CYS A 909 -29.37 -22.60 -29.31
CA CYS A 909 -30.83 -22.66 -29.22
C CYS A 909 -31.28 -23.47 -28.00
N ALA A 910 -32.26 -22.98 -27.26
CA ALA A 910 -32.86 -23.67 -26.12
C ALA A 910 -34.24 -24.27 -26.45
N TYR A 911 -34.97 -23.70 -27.41
CA TYR A 911 -36.32 -24.13 -27.80
C TYR A 911 -36.50 -24.05 -29.32
N HIS A 912 -37.06 -25.10 -29.93
CA HIS A 912 -37.37 -25.16 -31.36
C HIS A 912 -38.71 -25.87 -31.57
N ASP A 913 -39.57 -25.31 -32.43
CA ASP A 913 -40.92 -25.82 -32.72
C ASP A 913 -41.78 -26.04 -31.46
N GLY A 914 -41.67 -25.12 -30.50
CA GLY A 914 -42.41 -25.16 -29.23
C GLY A 914 -41.97 -26.27 -28.26
N LYS A 915 -40.86 -26.96 -28.54
CA LYS A 915 -40.27 -27.98 -27.65
C LYS A 915 -38.93 -27.49 -27.09
N ASN A 916 -38.71 -27.75 -25.80
CA ASN A 916 -37.42 -27.50 -25.17
C ASN A 916 -36.39 -28.50 -25.70
N VAL A 917 -35.41 -28.01 -26.46
CA VAL A 917 -34.33 -28.83 -27.02
C VAL A 917 -33.12 -28.91 -26.08
N MET A 918 -33.20 -28.29 -24.89
CA MET A 918 -32.25 -28.41 -23.77
C MET A 918 -30.78 -28.19 -24.19
N GLY A 919 -30.52 -27.19 -25.04
CA GLY A 919 -29.19 -26.84 -25.53
C GLY A 919 -28.80 -27.55 -26.82
N ALA A 920 -29.04 -26.89 -27.95
CA ALA A 920 -28.78 -27.37 -29.31
C ALA A 920 -28.15 -26.26 -30.18
N LEU A 921 -27.66 -26.61 -31.37
CA LEU A 921 -27.27 -25.63 -32.38
C LEU A 921 -28.29 -25.63 -33.52
N PHE A 922 -28.92 -24.49 -33.77
CA PHE A 922 -29.76 -24.29 -34.95
C PHE A 922 -28.90 -23.81 -36.11
N ASP A 923 -28.97 -24.50 -37.23
CA ASP A 923 -28.28 -24.12 -38.45
C ASP A 923 -29.13 -23.19 -39.30
N ARG A 924 -28.71 -21.93 -39.40
CA ARG A 924 -29.40 -20.91 -40.21
C ARG A 924 -29.24 -21.13 -41.71
N VAL A 925 -28.31 -21.98 -42.15
CA VAL A 925 -28.13 -22.31 -43.57
C VAL A 925 -29.10 -23.39 -44.03
N THR A 926 -29.25 -24.46 -43.26
CA THR A 926 -30.09 -25.61 -43.64
C THR A 926 -31.45 -25.64 -42.95
N GLY A 927 -31.62 -24.90 -41.85
CA GLY A 927 -32.80 -24.95 -40.99
C GLY A 927 -32.82 -26.15 -40.02
N GLU A 928 -31.75 -26.95 -39.96
CA GLU A 928 -31.67 -28.13 -39.10
C GLU A 928 -31.33 -27.76 -37.64
N ILE A 929 -31.84 -28.54 -36.69
CA ILE A 929 -31.37 -28.55 -35.30
C ILE A 929 -30.35 -29.67 -35.14
N LEU A 930 -29.11 -29.31 -34.78
CA LEU A 930 -28.05 -30.24 -34.46
C LEU A 930 -28.02 -30.49 -32.95
N LEU A 931 -28.15 -31.76 -32.58
CA LEU A 931 -28.08 -32.24 -31.20
C LEU A 931 -26.79 -33.02 -30.98
N GLY A 932 -26.18 -32.82 -29.82
CA GLY A 932 -25.06 -33.63 -29.38
C GLY A 932 -25.50 -35.04 -28.93
N ASN A 933 -24.53 -35.93 -28.78
CA ASN A 933 -24.73 -37.27 -28.19
C ASN A 933 -25.22 -37.22 -26.73
N GLU A 934 -24.91 -36.15 -26.02
CA GLU A 934 -25.30 -35.83 -24.65
C GLU A 934 -25.77 -34.36 -24.57
N ARG A 935 -26.50 -34.00 -23.51
CA ARG A 935 -27.11 -32.67 -23.38
C ARG A 935 -26.06 -31.59 -23.10
N LEU A 936 -26.16 -30.45 -23.79
CA LEU A 936 -25.35 -29.25 -23.57
C LEU A 936 -26.06 -28.31 -22.59
N ALA A 937 -25.31 -27.66 -21.71
CA ALA A 937 -25.87 -26.77 -20.70
C ALA A 937 -26.27 -25.41 -21.28
N LEU A 938 -27.28 -24.78 -20.67
CA LEU A 938 -27.83 -23.47 -21.05
C LEU A 938 -27.40 -22.39 -20.05
N PRO A 939 -27.26 -21.12 -20.48
CA PRO A 939 -26.95 -19.98 -19.61
C PRO A 939 -28.09 -19.69 -18.62
N SER A 940 -27.80 -18.92 -17.57
CA SER A 940 -28.83 -18.53 -16.58
C SER A 940 -29.99 -17.75 -17.23
N PRO A 941 -31.19 -17.71 -16.60
CA PRO A 941 -32.41 -17.14 -17.19
C PRO A 941 -32.31 -15.68 -17.65
N ALA A 942 -31.37 -14.89 -17.12
CA ALA A 942 -31.16 -13.49 -17.48
C ALA A 942 -30.57 -13.28 -18.90
N HIS A 943 -30.07 -14.34 -19.53
CA HIS A 943 -29.50 -14.31 -20.89
C HIS A 943 -30.44 -14.90 -21.96
N VAL A 944 -31.73 -15.05 -21.63
CA VAL A 944 -32.78 -15.43 -22.58
C VAL A 944 -33.31 -14.17 -23.25
N VAL A 945 -33.17 -14.07 -24.57
CA VAL A 945 -33.71 -12.94 -25.34
C VAL A 945 -35.23 -13.10 -25.45
N SER A 946 -35.99 -12.24 -24.76
CA SER A 946 -37.46 -12.27 -24.78
C SER A 946 -38.01 -11.74 -26.10
N GLY A 947 -38.99 -12.47 -26.69
CA GLY A 947 -39.87 -11.89 -27.72
C GLY A 947 -40.03 -12.63 -29.07
N LYS A 948 -39.55 -13.88 -29.24
CA LYS A 948 -39.88 -14.70 -30.43
C LYS A 948 -40.18 -16.17 -30.08
N PRO A 949 -40.96 -16.91 -30.89
CA PRO A 949 -41.50 -18.23 -30.56
C PRO A 949 -40.45 -19.37 -30.42
N ASP A 950 -39.19 -19.12 -30.80
CA ASP A 950 -38.06 -20.03 -30.63
C ASP A 950 -36.93 -19.29 -29.90
N ALA A 951 -36.59 -19.69 -28.69
CA ALA A 951 -35.63 -18.97 -27.85
C ALA A 951 -34.19 -19.39 -28.19
N PHE A 952 -33.51 -18.55 -28.97
CA PHE A 952 -32.05 -18.52 -29.05
C PHE A 952 -31.46 -18.04 -27.73
N VAL A 953 -30.32 -18.61 -27.34
CA VAL A 953 -29.61 -18.28 -26.11
C VAL A 953 -28.24 -17.69 -26.44
N ALA A 954 -27.67 -16.90 -25.52
CA ALA A 954 -26.39 -16.24 -25.76
C ALA A 954 -25.24 -17.24 -26.02
N TYR A 955 -25.27 -18.41 -25.38
CA TYR A 955 -24.34 -19.51 -25.63
C TYR A 955 -24.95 -20.85 -25.25
N ILE A 956 -24.30 -21.95 -25.65
CA ILE A 956 -24.44 -23.27 -25.03
C ILE A 956 -23.11 -23.72 -24.47
N GLU A 957 -23.12 -24.54 -23.42
CA GLU A 957 -21.94 -24.94 -22.68
C GLU A 957 -21.72 -26.46 -22.73
N SER A 958 -20.51 -26.87 -23.11
CA SER A 958 -20.04 -28.26 -23.06
C SER A 958 -19.30 -28.51 -21.74
N ASN A 959 -19.59 -29.65 -21.12
CA ASN A 959 -18.89 -30.18 -19.94
C ASN A 959 -17.74 -31.15 -20.32
N GLY A 960 -17.43 -31.23 -21.62
CA GLY A 960 -16.29 -31.98 -22.12
C GLY A 960 -16.52 -33.43 -22.47
N SER A 961 -17.69 -34.02 -22.19
CA SER A 961 -18.08 -35.36 -22.69
C SER A 961 -18.93 -35.33 -23.96
N GLN A 962 -19.47 -34.17 -24.34
CA GLN A 962 -20.40 -34.05 -25.46
C GLN A 962 -19.70 -33.93 -26.81
N LEU A 963 -20.28 -34.57 -27.82
CA LEU A 963 -19.89 -34.53 -29.24
C LEU A 963 -21.11 -34.19 -30.09
N LEU A 964 -20.96 -33.21 -30.97
CA LEU A 964 -22.00 -32.77 -31.90
C LEU A 964 -21.46 -32.86 -33.33
N ASP A 965 -22.11 -33.67 -34.16
CA ASP A 965 -21.74 -33.86 -35.57
C ASP A 965 -22.35 -32.73 -36.41
N THR A 966 -21.50 -32.01 -37.14
CA THR A 966 -21.93 -30.90 -38.02
C THR A 966 -22.36 -31.39 -39.41
N GLY A 967 -22.15 -32.67 -39.72
CA GLY A 967 -22.45 -33.29 -41.02
C GLY A 967 -21.54 -32.82 -42.16
N VAL A 968 -20.58 -31.93 -41.89
CA VAL A 968 -19.62 -31.40 -42.88
C VAL A 968 -18.46 -32.38 -43.02
N LYS A 969 -18.28 -32.95 -44.22
CA LYS A 969 -17.20 -33.91 -44.48
C LYS A 969 -15.86 -33.18 -44.60
N ALA A 970 -14.83 -33.71 -43.94
CA ALA A 970 -13.48 -33.19 -44.07
C ALA A 970 -12.95 -33.35 -45.50
N ALA A 971 -12.69 -32.23 -46.17
CA ALA A 971 -12.06 -32.17 -47.48
C ALA A 971 -11.00 -31.06 -47.52
N THR A 972 -10.16 -31.07 -48.55
CA THR A 972 -9.21 -30.01 -48.88
C THR A 972 -9.97 -28.74 -49.28
N GLY A 973 -10.21 -27.88 -48.29
CA GLY A 973 -10.90 -26.59 -48.46
C GLY A 973 -12.05 -26.37 -47.48
N VAL A 974 -11.81 -26.51 -46.17
CA VAL A 974 -12.78 -26.16 -45.11
C VAL A 974 -12.24 -25.03 -44.25
N LYS A 975 -13.06 -23.99 -44.03
CA LYS A 975 -12.78 -22.83 -43.17
C LYS A 975 -13.86 -22.77 -42.08
N VAL A 976 -13.47 -22.31 -40.89
CA VAL A 976 -14.37 -22.15 -39.75
C VAL A 976 -14.17 -20.79 -39.09
N GLU A 977 -15.23 -20.26 -38.47
CA GLU A 977 -15.25 -18.99 -37.75
C GLU A 977 -16.29 -19.14 -36.65
N GLY A 978 -15.95 -18.81 -35.41
CA GLY A 978 -16.90 -18.95 -34.32
C GLY A 978 -16.43 -18.21 -33.09
N GLU A 979 -17.39 -17.78 -32.28
CA GLU A 979 -17.15 -17.17 -30.99
C GLU A 979 -17.32 -18.24 -29.91
N PHE A 980 -16.27 -18.42 -29.10
CA PHE A 980 -16.23 -19.44 -28.07
C PHE A 980 -15.33 -19.05 -26.91
N MET A 981 -15.56 -19.67 -25.76
CA MET A 981 -14.75 -19.48 -24.55
C MET A 981 -14.43 -20.85 -23.97
N TRP A 982 -13.15 -21.15 -23.77
CA TRP A 982 -12.75 -22.32 -22.99
C TRP A 982 -13.14 -22.11 -21.54
N LEU A 983 -13.67 -23.15 -20.90
CA LEU A 983 -13.90 -23.17 -19.46
C LEU A 983 -12.77 -23.95 -18.79
N GLU A 984 -12.43 -23.58 -17.57
CA GLU A 984 -11.37 -24.24 -16.81
C GLU A 984 -11.72 -25.71 -16.55
N GLY A 985 -10.72 -26.59 -16.60
CA GLY A 985 -10.91 -27.99 -16.22
C GLY A 985 -10.04 -29.03 -16.93
N LEU A 986 -9.51 -28.79 -18.14
CA LEU A 986 -8.71 -29.80 -18.87
C LEU A 986 -7.49 -29.20 -19.59
N ALA A 987 -6.37 -29.92 -19.50
CA ALA A 987 -5.05 -29.52 -20.02
C ALA A 987 -4.98 -29.61 -21.56
N GLU A 988 -5.51 -30.68 -22.16
CA GLU A 988 -5.73 -30.82 -23.59
C GLU A 988 -7.23 -30.84 -23.90
N SER A 989 -7.68 -30.19 -24.98
CA SER A 989 -9.11 -29.97 -25.24
C SER A 989 -9.42 -29.64 -26.70
N THR A 990 -10.34 -30.35 -27.36
CA THR A 990 -10.78 -30.07 -28.75
C THR A 990 -12.16 -29.41 -28.78
N TYR A 991 -12.27 -28.26 -29.45
CA TYR A 991 -13.53 -27.55 -29.69
C TYR A 991 -14.10 -27.88 -31.07
N LEU A 992 -13.22 -28.06 -32.08
CA LEU A 992 -13.64 -28.46 -33.43
C LEU A 992 -12.58 -29.31 -34.14
N GLY A 993 -12.96 -30.51 -34.57
CA GLY A 993 -12.08 -31.45 -35.28
C GLY A 993 -12.81 -32.73 -35.71
N MET A 994 -12.11 -33.62 -36.41
CA MET A 994 -12.61 -34.91 -36.91
C MET A 994 -11.81 -36.07 -36.34
N TYR A 995 -12.51 -37.17 -36.02
CA TYR A 995 -11.92 -38.44 -35.59
C TYR A 995 -12.41 -39.60 -36.47
N SER A 996 -11.62 -40.02 -37.46
CA SER A 996 -11.90 -41.23 -38.25
C SER A 996 -10.61 -41.77 -38.88
N GLY A 997 -9.92 -42.70 -38.20
CA GLY A 997 -8.67 -43.35 -38.68
C GLY A 997 -7.44 -42.43 -38.82
N THR A 998 -7.66 -41.19 -39.24
CA THR A 998 -6.76 -40.05 -39.33
C THR A 998 -7.39 -38.85 -38.60
N ARG A 999 -6.58 -38.05 -37.91
CA ARG A 999 -7.04 -36.94 -37.06
C ARG A 999 -6.82 -35.61 -37.77
N MET A 1000 -7.85 -34.74 -37.79
CA MET A 1000 -7.76 -33.36 -38.26
C MET A 1000 -8.38 -32.45 -37.19
N TYR A 1001 -7.62 -31.49 -36.67
CA TYR A 1001 -8.09 -30.54 -35.68
C TYR A 1001 -8.08 -29.13 -36.27
N MET A 1002 -9.17 -28.38 -36.11
CA MET A 1002 -9.22 -26.97 -36.49
C MET A 1002 -9.06 -26.06 -35.28
N ILE A 1003 -9.67 -26.42 -34.15
CA ILE A 1003 -9.58 -25.67 -32.89
C ILE A 1003 -9.33 -26.66 -31.75
N HIS A 1004 -8.10 -26.71 -31.28
CA HIS A 1004 -7.64 -27.63 -30.23
C HIS A 1004 -6.61 -26.92 -29.32
N LYS A 1005 -6.80 -27.07 -28.02
CA LYS A 1005 -5.93 -26.62 -26.93
C LYS A 1005 -5.04 -27.79 -26.52
N VAL A 1006 -3.73 -27.55 -26.43
CA VAL A 1006 -2.72 -28.57 -26.04
C VAL A 1006 -2.23 -28.27 -24.61
N GLY A 1007 -2.01 -29.31 -23.81
CA GLY A 1007 -1.57 -29.22 -22.42
C GLY A 1007 -0.09 -29.56 -22.31
N THR A 1008 0.62 -28.89 -21.39
CA THR A 1008 2.01 -29.19 -21.03
C THR A 1008 2.06 -30.42 -20.11
N LEU A 1009 2.86 -31.44 -20.44
CA LEU A 1009 3.19 -32.52 -19.51
C LEU A 1009 4.58 -32.30 -18.87
N GLN A 1010 4.61 -32.48 -17.55
CA GLN A 1010 5.79 -32.61 -16.70
C GLN A 1010 6.70 -33.75 -17.20
N SER A 1011 8.00 -33.56 -16.97
CA SER A 1011 9.06 -34.54 -17.18
C SER A 1011 8.92 -35.73 -16.23
N GLU A 1012 8.83 -36.94 -16.76
CA GLU A 1012 9.29 -38.14 -16.05
C GLU A 1012 10.31 -38.91 -16.89
N SER A 1013 11.25 -39.48 -16.15
CA SER A 1013 12.55 -40.01 -16.51
C SER A 1013 12.54 -41.16 -17.51
N VAL A 1014 13.59 -41.19 -18.33
CA VAL A 1014 14.05 -42.37 -19.07
C VAL A 1014 14.44 -43.46 -18.06
N ASP A 1015 13.86 -44.66 -18.16
CA ASP A 1015 14.54 -45.88 -17.70
C ASP A 1015 14.44 -46.99 -18.75
N GLU A 1016 15.60 -47.56 -19.06
CA GLU A 1016 15.77 -48.72 -19.92
C GLU A 1016 15.42 -49.99 -19.14
N ARG A 1017 14.56 -50.87 -19.68
CA ARG A 1017 14.71 -52.35 -19.58
C ARG A 1017 13.73 -53.14 -20.48
N ARG A 1018 14.35 -53.89 -21.40
CA ARG A 1018 14.00 -54.99 -22.37
C ARG A 1018 12.83 -55.98 -22.05
N PRO A 1019 12.59 -57.07 -22.83
CA PRO A 1019 12.15 -57.24 -24.24
C PRO A 1019 10.97 -58.28 -24.38
N ARG A 1020 10.34 -58.45 -25.58
CA ARG A 1020 9.97 -59.76 -26.19
C ARG A 1020 9.16 -59.64 -27.50
N ALA A 1021 9.73 -60.26 -28.55
CA ALA A 1021 9.19 -61.00 -29.72
C ALA A 1021 7.70 -60.88 -30.11
N ARG A 1022 7.30 -60.79 -31.39
CA ARG A 1022 7.68 -61.62 -32.55
C ARG A 1022 7.47 -60.89 -33.90
N LEU A 1023 8.38 -61.21 -34.83
CA LEU A 1023 8.32 -61.14 -36.32
C LEU A 1023 7.08 -61.86 -36.91
N PRO A 1024 6.73 -61.78 -38.23
CA PRO A 1024 7.58 -61.54 -39.43
C PRO A 1024 6.93 -60.57 -40.48
N ALA A 1025 7.42 -60.26 -41.68
CA ALA A 1025 8.44 -60.78 -42.61
C ALA A 1025 8.86 -59.63 -43.58
N VAL A 1026 10.15 -59.48 -43.93
CA VAL A 1026 10.74 -59.76 -45.27
C VAL A 1026 10.24 -58.78 -46.38
N ARG A 1027 11.04 -57.94 -47.05
CA ARG A 1027 12.19 -58.27 -47.93
C ARG A 1027 12.89 -56.97 -48.43
N GLU A 1028 14.23 -57.03 -48.48
CA GLU A 1028 15.14 -56.54 -49.56
C GLU A 1028 15.15 -55.06 -50.00
N ARG A 1029 16.26 -54.42 -50.41
CA ARG A 1029 17.72 -54.61 -50.37
C ARG A 1029 18.35 -53.36 -51.04
N ARG A 1030 19.68 -53.24 -50.93
CA ARG A 1030 20.65 -52.41 -51.69
C ARG A 1030 20.82 -50.95 -51.26
N GLU A 1031 21.95 -50.54 -50.68
CA GLU A 1031 23.39 -50.54 -51.07
C GLU A 1031 23.81 -49.21 -51.72
N GLY A 1032 24.91 -48.63 -51.21
CA GLY A 1032 25.69 -47.60 -51.92
C GLY A 1032 26.38 -46.57 -51.04
N ARG A 1033 27.60 -46.88 -50.58
CA ARG A 1033 28.57 -45.98 -49.90
C ARG A 1033 29.21 -44.97 -50.91
N PRO A 1034 30.33 -44.28 -50.59
CA PRO A 1034 30.51 -43.05 -49.80
C PRO A 1034 31.36 -42.01 -50.56
N LEU A 1035 31.79 -40.90 -49.95
CA LEU A 1035 33.10 -40.26 -50.28
C LEU A 1035 33.62 -39.36 -49.15
N ARG A 1036 34.89 -39.59 -48.80
CA ARG A 1036 35.75 -38.87 -47.84
C ARG A 1036 36.49 -37.71 -48.54
N PHE A 1037 37.05 -36.77 -47.78
CA PHE A 1037 38.41 -36.17 -47.85
C PHE A 1037 38.40 -34.91 -46.94
N ARG A 1038 39.43 -34.43 -46.23
CA ARG A 1038 40.63 -34.92 -45.51
C ARG A 1038 41.16 -33.69 -44.72
N GLU A 1039 41.86 -33.94 -43.62
CA GLU A 1039 42.42 -33.00 -42.63
C GLU A 1039 43.32 -31.85 -43.14
N ARG A 1040 43.47 -30.78 -42.33
CA ARG A 1040 44.77 -30.40 -41.72
C ARG A 1040 44.64 -29.40 -40.55
N ARG A 1041 45.56 -29.57 -39.59
CA ARG A 1041 45.75 -28.91 -38.28
C ARG A 1041 46.41 -27.52 -38.35
N ASN A 1042 46.25 -26.70 -37.28
CA ASN A 1042 47.26 -26.31 -36.26
C ASN A 1042 47.09 -24.87 -35.75
N GLY A 1043 47.25 -24.66 -34.43
CA GLY A 1043 47.63 -23.36 -33.84
C GLY A 1043 46.98 -23.05 -32.48
N VAL A 1044 47.75 -23.24 -31.41
CA VAL A 1044 47.51 -22.96 -29.96
C VAL A 1044 48.33 -21.71 -29.60
N PRO A 1045 48.13 -20.98 -28.47
CA PRO A 1045 47.25 -21.26 -27.31
C PRO A 1045 45.98 -20.41 -27.20
#